data_AF-A0A0G4NBQ6-F1
#
_entry.id   AF-A0A0G4NBQ6-F1
#
_cell.length_a   1.000
_cell.length_b   1.000
_cell.length_c   1.000
_cell.angle_alpha   90.00
_cell.angle_beta   90.00
_cell.angle_gamma   90.00
#
_symmetry.space_group_name_H-M   'P 1'
#
loop_
_entity.id
_entity.type
_entity.pdbx_description
1 polymer ?
#
loop_
_entity_poly.entity_id
_entity_poly.type
_entity_poly.pdbx_seq_one_letter_code
_entity_poly.pdbx_strand_id
1 'polypeptide(L)'
;MAAIDSQCTISGLKQADATNIRIRGDELCQAIRGTALAAALPENVIQRLVSWGKPRNDGLTSRTVGEWELETKCLESDNTLKAIRSVALGVAILRRKGPDDQALPLYDIDLVWRLLQQGLSADAGDSQIWSLSMSAHGFLGLKIYESALNESQERVEIRVLLPGSQRVVSMPIRSEKLYAQNFVLASKGAICSYQVEETSDPSLATHRICTNSGTKHHTQVLPTGNTSVMVRASPIPQDLHSHNAVYSIASGVYHATIVPPEEFHATLCYQDSSRGSSHNAASLVPTGVEPRPTAQVSRMMSGKKHAQQAEWEGALRDFSYALSICDTFASFAHAKFYRCRVLKELGLANRCIGRYEQAMAFLQQGLIENGDEATQELIILSGELGVVARHMGRLDDAQKAFQLLYDAAKKLQWKKPLCRAVGNLGMANFQLSQQRHDGRLLDLAITQLNERVQLAQHLGEVAADGVSPAKAASRRQLAVTWESIGQSRLSLCFAVQGNTQAAVDAAHAALKLSHTLEDPAVMALSRFFYGRALLFQGGVEEAMAQFNLPSACSCAIALCKEPSSQNYEYLRELVDVGANMDLVDNQGYTALDHSVFNSDAAMEDLVLEGLRRQLGDHRQPEFARLQVEAKLRKGYRELFQEKLRPVLLSNGGDATKSLRSLRHTYDESLLVPLEAHIMSKCPDARDCLRDMVLPVMMRAHDKVDWKLSFVGTPTEDDGVDCRHGPSECMGNIIELCAAKLYPDPKISLGFTMCITRSYREIPDQSLIEACALEHAIDIKVLNECAVREDGAYGVGLLRDSVTRTAEAGVTLSCTVRLDDEVYCIRDGGEWTQCPFGAGVNDLVIAIEKKYRQRAVAAADARGEDVV
;
A
#
# COMPACT_ATOMS: atom_id res chain seq x y z
N MET A 1 -20.68 14.02 19.91
CA MET A 1 -21.85 13.37 20.53
C MET A 1 -22.61 12.53 19.51
N ALA A 2 -23.25 13.09 18.48
CA ALA A 2 -23.95 12.31 17.44
C ALA A 2 -23.13 11.15 16.80
N ALA A 3 -21.83 11.35 16.54
CA ALA A 3 -20.95 10.29 16.03
C ALA A 3 -20.68 9.16 17.04
N ILE A 4 -20.61 9.48 18.34
CA ILE A 4 -20.45 8.49 19.41
C ILE A 4 -21.74 7.67 19.53
N ASP A 5 -22.90 8.34 19.49
CA ASP A 5 -24.22 7.68 19.62
C ASP A 5 -24.53 6.71 18.48
N SER A 6 -24.11 7.03 17.24
CA SER A 6 -24.28 6.12 16.09
C SER A 6 -23.45 4.83 16.18
N GLN A 7 -22.40 4.81 16.99
CA GLN A 7 -21.48 3.67 17.14
C GLN A 7 -21.57 2.97 18.50
N CYS A 8 -22.19 3.61 19.49
CA CYS A 8 -22.34 3.09 20.84
C CYS A 8 -23.66 2.31 20.97
N THR A 9 -23.71 1.08 20.45
CA THR A 9 -24.83 0.16 20.72
C THR A 9 -24.70 -0.46 22.10
N ILE A 10 -24.99 0.33 23.15
CA ILE A 10 -25.23 -0.20 24.50
C ILE A 10 -26.73 -0.17 24.83
N SER A 11 -27.57 -0.38 23.82
CA SER A 11 -29.04 -0.37 23.93
C SER A 11 -29.60 -1.78 24.18
N GLY A 12 -29.06 -2.49 25.18
CA GLY A 12 -29.45 -3.88 25.46
C GLY A 12 -29.84 -4.20 26.91
N LEU A 13 -29.50 -3.35 27.89
CA LEU A 13 -29.77 -3.65 29.30
C LEU A 13 -31.09 -3.01 29.75
N LYS A 14 -32.03 -3.86 30.18
CA LYS A 14 -33.31 -3.45 30.77
C LYS A 14 -33.05 -2.50 31.95
N GLN A 15 -33.92 -1.50 32.04
CA GLN A 15 -33.94 -0.33 32.91
C GLN A 15 -34.10 -0.61 34.43
N ALA A 16 -33.67 -1.76 34.92
CA ALA A 16 -34.01 -2.25 36.25
C ALA A 16 -32.76 -2.49 37.11
N ASP A 17 -32.07 -1.41 37.50
CA ASP A 17 -31.26 -1.32 38.76
C ASP A 17 -30.56 0.06 39.01
N ALA A 18 -30.67 1.04 38.11
CA ALA A 18 -29.97 2.36 38.15
C ALA A 18 -30.38 3.28 39.30
N THR A 19 -31.40 2.92 40.06
CA THR A 19 -31.99 3.75 41.11
C THR A 19 -31.32 3.64 42.47
N ASN A 20 -30.34 2.74 42.67
CA ASN A 20 -29.77 2.48 44.01
C ASN A 20 -28.41 3.17 44.31
N ILE A 21 -27.76 3.82 43.33
CA ILE A 21 -26.52 4.58 43.61
C ILE A 21 -26.88 5.84 44.40
N ARG A 22 -26.37 5.96 45.64
CA ARG A 22 -26.60 7.12 46.51
C ARG A 22 -25.40 8.06 46.55
N ILE A 23 -25.54 9.33 46.19
CA ILE A 23 -24.45 10.31 46.22
C ILE A 23 -24.63 11.20 47.45
N ARG A 24 -23.54 11.40 48.21
CA ARG A 24 -23.56 12.32 49.36
C ARG A 24 -23.55 13.78 48.90
N GLY A 25 -24.15 14.66 49.69
CA GLY A 25 -24.24 16.08 49.32
C GLY A 25 -22.87 16.75 49.15
N ASP A 26 -21.89 16.40 49.99
CA ASP A 26 -20.52 16.89 49.92
C ASP A 26 -19.80 16.43 48.63
N GLU A 27 -19.94 15.16 48.26
CA GLU A 27 -19.40 14.61 47.00
C GLU A 27 -19.98 15.31 45.77
N LEU A 28 -21.29 15.56 45.79
CA LEU A 28 -21.99 16.25 44.72
C LEU A 28 -21.58 17.73 44.65
N CYS A 29 -21.44 18.43 45.79
CA CYS A 29 -20.95 19.81 45.85
C CYS A 29 -19.58 19.95 45.19
N GLN A 30 -18.67 19.00 45.44
CA GLN A 30 -17.34 18.98 44.83
C GLN A 30 -17.42 18.73 43.32
N ALA A 31 -18.21 17.75 42.89
CA ALA A 31 -18.40 17.46 41.47
C ALA A 31 -19.00 18.65 40.70
N ILE A 32 -19.98 19.33 41.30
CA ILE A 32 -20.59 20.56 40.76
C ILE A 32 -19.55 21.67 40.62
N ARG A 33 -18.80 21.94 41.69
CA ARG A 33 -17.78 23.00 41.68
C ARG A 33 -16.75 22.74 40.59
N GLY A 34 -16.20 21.53 40.49
CA GLY A 34 -15.20 21.21 39.47
C GLY A 34 -15.75 21.16 38.03
N THR A 35 -17.01 20.77 37.85
CA THR A 35 -17.69 20.81 36.53
C THR A 35 -17.91 22.25 36.08
N ALA A 36 -18.35 23.12 37.00
CA ALA A 36 -18.58 24.53 36.72
C ALA A 36 -17.28 25.30 36.45
N LEU A 37 -16.17 24.91 37.11
CA LEU A 37 -14.82 25.41 36.81
C LEU A 37 -14.36 24.99 35.41
N ALA A 38 -14.57 23.73 35.01
CA ALA A 38 -14.24 23.25 33.67
C ALA A 38 -15.05 23.97 32.57
N ALA A 39 -16.28 24.36 32.87
CA ALA A 39 -17.15 25.18 32.02
C ALA A 39 -16.86 26.69 32.11
N ALA A 40 -15.82 27.11 32.84
CA ALA A 40 -15.42 28.52 33.02
C ALA A 40 -16.56 29.45 33.49
N LEU A 41 -17.46 28.94 34.35
CA LEU A 41 -18.60 29.72 34.83
C LEU A 41 -18.17 30.75 35.91
N PRO A 42 -18.83 31.92 35.96
CA PRO A 42 -18.59 32.92 37.00
C PRO A 42 -18.86 32.40 38.42
N GLU A 43 -18.06 32.81 39.41
CA GLU A 43 -18.14 32.30 40.80
C GLU A 43 -19.53 32.47 41.43
N ASN A 44 -20.28 33.54 41.09
CA ASN A 44 -21.66 33.72 41.56
C ASN A 44 -22.62 32.64 41.03
N VAL A 45 -22.39 32.14 39.82
CA VAL A 45 -23.14 31.01 39.23
C VAL A 45 -22.69 29.70 39.88
N ILE A 46 -21.39 29.52 40.13
CA ILE A 46 -20.84 28.37 40.85
C ILE A 46 -21.48 28.24 42.24
N GLN A 47 -21.58 29.33 43.00
CA GLN A 47 -22.19 29.31 44.35
C GLN A 47 -23.68 28.92 44.32
N ARG A 48 -24.42 29.39 43.30
CA ARG A 48 -25.82 28.99 43.06
C ARG A 48 -25.96 27.51 42.68
N LEU A 49 -24.99 26.97 41.95
CA LEU A 49 -24.97 25.55 41.59
C LEU A 49 -24.61 24.69 42.81
N VAL A 50 -23.60 25.08 43.59
CA VAL A 50 -23.13 24.34 44.77
C VAL A 50 -24.20 24.27 45.87
N SER A 51 -25.08 25.28 45.99
CA SER A 51 -26.19 25.24 46.95
C SER A 51 -27.17 24.08 46.71
N TRP A 52 -27.23 23.54 45.49
CA TRP A 52 -28.05 22.37 45.16
C TRP A 52 -27.54 21.10 45.85
N GLY A 53 -26.23 20.93 45.99
CA GLY A 53 -25.63 19.77 46.64
C GLY A 53 -25.62 19.85 48.18
N LYS A 54 -25.98 20.99 48.78
CA LYS A 54 -25.93 21.14 50.25
C LYS A 54 -27.01 20.30 50.94
N PRO A 55 -26.73 19.71 52.12
CA PRO A 55 -27.72 18.98 52.90
C PRO A 55 -28.93 19.87 53.21
N ARG A 56 -30.14 19.34 53.09
CA ARG A 56 -31.37 20.02 53.54
C ARG A 56 -31.67 19.64 54.99
N ASN A 57 -32.59 20.35 55.62
CA ASN A 57 -33.07 20.07 56.99
C ASN A 57 -33.90 18.76 57.09
N ASP A 58 -33.78 17.84 56.13
CA ASP A 58 -34.51 16.57 56.05
C ASP A 58 -33.75 15.39 56.69
N GLY A 59 -32.54 15.62 57.21
CA GLY A 59 -31.75 14.63 57.95
C GLY A 59 -31.05 13.56 57.08
N LEU A 60 -31.18 13.63 55.76
CA LEU A 60 -30.55 12.70 54.82
C LEU A 60 -29.20 13.23 54.34
N THR A 61 -28.12 12.47 54.57
CA THR A 61 -26.75 12.83 54.14
C THR A 61 -26.42 12.39 52.70
N SER A 62 -27.25 11.51 52.11
CA SER A 62 -27.09 10.99 50.75
C SER A 62 -28.44 10.73 50.09
N ARG A 63 -28.51 10.87 48.76
CA ARG A 63 -29.71 10.66 47.95
C ARG A 63 -29.40 9.86 46.70
N THR A 64 -30.39 9.16 46.17
CA THR A 64 -30.22 8.36 44.96
C THR A 64 -29.99 9.24 43.74
N VAL A 65 -29.31 8.71 42.72
CA VAL A 65 -29.13 9.38 41.42
C VAL A 65 -30.49 9.80 40.83
N GLY A 66 -31.51 8.94 40.93
CA GLY A 66 -32.87 9.25 40.46
C GLY A 66 -33.54 10.42 41.19
N GLU A 67 -33.33 10.54 42.51
CA GLU A 67 -33.81 11.68 43.30
C GLU A 67 -33.13 12.99 42.86
N TRP A 68 -31.82 12.97 42.63
CA TRP A 68 -31.08 14.14 42.12
C TRP A 68 -31.47 14.51 40.67
N GLU A 69 -31.71 13.53 39.78
CA GLU A 69 -32.19 13.78 38.42
C GLU A 69 -33.59 14.43 38.41
N LEU A 70 -34.50 13.95 39.28
CA LEU A 70 -35.85 14.51 39.41
C LEU A 70 -35.79 15.96 39.87
N GLU A 71 -34.94 16.26 40.87
CA GLU A 71 -34.75 17.63 41.34
C GLU A 71 -34.16 18.55 40.28
N THR A 72 -33.21 18.07 39.49
CA THR A 72 -32.64 18.82 38.36
C THR A 72 -33.73 19.23 37.35
N LYS A 73 -34.73 18.37 37.15
CA LYS A 73 -35.87 18.65 36.25
C LYS A 73 -36.90 19.60 36.87
N CYS A 74 -37.15 19.50 38.18
CA CYS A 74 -38.23 20.24 38.86
C CYS A 74 -37.84 21.65 39.35
N LEU A 75 -36.56 21.92 39.63
CA LEU A 75 -36.15 23.14 40.36
C LEU A 75 -35.66 24.29 39.49
N GLU A 76 -35.42 24.10 38.18
CA GLU A 76 -34.72 25.11 37.38
C GLU A 76 -35.35 25.29 35.99
N SER A 77 -35.51 26.53 35.53
CA SER A 77 -35.89 26.84 34.14
C SER A 77 -34.68 27.04 33.22
N ASP A 78 -33.52 27.30 33.80
CA ASP A 78 -32.26 27.57 33.08
C ASP A 78 -31.61 26.27 32.57
N ASN A 79 -31.49 26.16 31.25
CA ASN A 79 -30.90 24.99 30.57
C ASN A 79 -29.40 24.83 30.86
N THR A 80 -28.67 25.91 31.10
CA THR A 80 -27.24 25.87 31.44
C THR A 80 -27.03 25.23 32.80
N LEU A 81 -27.85 25.59 33.78
CA LEU A 81 -27.77 25.02 35.12
C LEU A 81 -28.17 23.54 35.13
N LYS A 82 -29.18 23.14 34.35
CA LYS A 82 -29.53 21.72 34.14
C LYS A 82 -28.38 20.95 33.53
N ALA A 83 -27.74 21.49 32.49
CA ALA A 83 -26.63 20.87 31.81
C ALA A 83 -25.46 20.56 32.76
N ILE A 84 -25.07 21.53 33.58
CA ILE A 84 -23.98 21.38 34.56
C ILE A 84 -24.35 20.37 35.65
N ARG A 85 -25.59 20.39 36.15
CA ARG A 85 -26.04 19.42 37.18
C ARG A 85 -26.02 17.99 36.65
N SER A 86 -26.46 17.75 35.42
CA SER A 86 -26.42 16.43 34.78
C SER A 86 -24.98 15.93 34.59
N VAL A 87 -24.07 16.78 34.10
CA VAL A 87 -22.64 16.41 33.96
C VAL A 87 -22.01 16.14 35.32
N ALA A 88 -22.26 17.00 36.32
CA ALA A 88 -21.73 16.84 37.67
C ALA A 88 -22.19 15.54 38.34
N LEU A 89 -23.43 15.10 38.07
CA LEU A 89 -23.95 13.83 38.59
C LEU A 89 -23.19 12.63 37.99
N GLY A 90 -22.93 12.64 36.68
CA GLY A 90 -22.09 11.64 36.01
C GLY A 90 -20.67 11.61 36.55
N VAL A 91 -20.07 12.79 36.75
CA VAL A 91 -18.73 12.93 37.35
C VAL A 91 -18.69 12.41 38.79
N ALA A 92 -19.71 12.68 39.61
CA ALA A 92 -19.77 12.18 40.98
C ALA A 92 -19.79 10.64 41.06
N ILE A 93 -20.47 9.98 40.11
CA ILE A 93 -20.48 8.50 40.01
C ILE A 93 -19.09 7.98 39.63
N LEU A 94 -18.44 8.60 38.63
CA LEU A 94 -17.07 8.25 38.23
C LEU A 94 -16.06 8.43 39.37
N ARG A 95 -16.10 9.56 40.08
CA ARG A 95 -15.19 9.86 41.20
C ARG A 95 -15.30 8.85 42.34
N ARG A 96 -16.51 8.38 42.61
CA ARG A 96 -16.75 7.41 43.69
C ARG A 96 -16.28 5.99 43.36
N LYS A 97 -16.46 5.56 42.11
CA LYS A 97 -16.13 4.20 41.66
C LYS A 97 -14.75 4.08 41.01
N GLY A 98 -14.13 5.20 40.68
CA GLY A 98 -12.75 5.24 40.20
C GLY A 98 -11.71 4.63 41.16
N PRO A 99 -11.76 4.77 42.51
CA PRO A 99 -10.70 4.37 43.46
C PRO A 99 -10.37 2.89 43.51
N ASP A 100 -11.36 2.02 43.35
CA ASP A 100 -11.17 0.58 43.41
C ASP A 100 -10.73 0.09 42.01
N ASP A 101 -9.60 -0.61 41.90
CA ASP A 101 -9.08 -1.20 40.63
C ASP A 101 -10.02 -2.27 39.99
N GLN A 102 -11.29 -2.31 40.39
CA GLN A 102 -12.34 -3.12 39.79
C GLN A 102 -12.96 -2.37 38.61
N ALA A 103 -13.08 -3.06 37.47
CA ALA A 103 -13.79 -2.51 36.31
C ALA A 103 -15.23 -2.12 36.70
N LEU A 104 -15.59 -0.86 36.46
CA LEU A 104 -16.96 -0.39 36.57
C LEU A 104 -17.89 -1.32 35.76
N PRO A 105 -18.97 -1.84 36.36
CA PRO A 105 -19.97 -2.60 35.60
C PRO A 105 -20.44 -1.77 34.41
N LEU A 106 -20.60 -2.41 33.24
CA LEU A 106 -21.04 -1.75 31.99
C LEU A 106 -22.28 -0.86 32.20
N TYR A 107 -23.20 -1.31 33.05
CA TYR A 107 -24.41 -0.59 33.43
C TYR A 107 -24.15 0.78 34.10
N ASP A 108 -23.12 0.88 34.94
CA ASP A 108 -22.77 2.13 35.62
C ASP A 108 -22.11 3.11 34.64
N ILE A 109 -21.34 2.59 33.67
CA ILE A 109 -20.76 3.39 32.58
C ILE A 109 -21.87 3.94 31.67
N ASP A 110 -22.89 3.13 31.36
CA ASP A 110 -24.06 3.58 30.61
C ASP A 110 -24.80 4.71 31.32
N LEU A 111 -24.96 4.57 32.65
CA LEU A 111 -25.59 5.59 33.48
C LEU A 111 -24.82 6.91 33.42
N VAL A 112 -23.49 6.83 33.58
CA VAL A 112 -22.59 7.98 33.48
C VAL A 112 -22.68 8.60 32.09
N TRP A 113 -22.56 7.81 31.02
CA TRP A 113 -22.60 8.32 29.65
C TRP A 113 -23.92 9.01 29.33
N ARG A 114 -25.06 8.43 29.75
CA ARG A 114 -26.39 9.04 29.60
C ARG A 114 -26.49 10.39 30.31
N LEU A 115 -25.97 10.51 31.53
CA LEU A 115 -25.96 11.76 32.29
C LEU A 115 -25.07 12.83 31.62
N LEU A 116 -23.90 12.41 31.13
CA LEU A 116 -23.01 13.29 30.35
C LEU A 116 -23.68 13.74 29.05
N GLN A 117 -24.29 12.84 28.29
CA GLN A 117 -24.99 13.14 27.05
C GLN A 117 -26.13 14.14 27.26
N GLN A 118 -26.96 13.93 28.29
CA GLN A 118 -28.05 14.84 28.65
C GLN A 118 -27.55 16.26 28.90
N GLY A 119 -26.43 16.42 29.61
CA GLY A 119 -25.89 17.74 29.90
C GLY A 119 -25.09 18.36 28.75
N LEU A 120 -24.33 17.57 28.00
CA LEU A 120 -23.54 18.03 26.86
C LEU A 120 -24.38 18.35 25.63
N SER A 121 -25.60 17.82 25.53
CA SER A 121 -26.51 18.02 24.40
C SER A 121 -27.63 19.03 24.70
N ALA A 122 -27.66 19.59 25.91
CA ALA A 122 -28.64 20.59 26.31
C ALA A 122 -28.42 21.91 25.52
N ASP A 123 -29.48 22.42 24.91
CA ASP A 123 -29.47 23.66 24.13
C ASP A 123 -29.30 24.87 25.07
N ALA A 124 -28.09 25.43 25.10
CA ALA A 124 -27.68 26.49 26.02
C ALA A 124 -27.78 27.90 25.41
N GLY A 125 -28.50 28.06 24.29
CA GLY A 125 -28.53 29.33 23.55
C GLY A 125 -27.16 29.70 22.95
N ASP A 126 -26.93 31.00 22.72
CA ASP A 126 -25.70 31.53 22.07
C ASP A 126 -24.39 31.35 22.87
N SER A 127 -24.46 30.85 24.11
CA SER A 127 -23.30 30.63 24.98
C SER A 127 -22.76 29.20 24.86
N GLN A 128 -21.58 29.06 24.24
CA GLN A 128 -20.84 27.80 24.20
C GLN A 128 -20.26 27.47 25.60
N ILE A 129 -20.95 26.60 26.36
CA ILE A 129 -20.58 26.23 27.75
C ILE A 129 -19.24 25.47 27.80
N TRP A 130 -18.98 24.61 26.81
CA TRP A 130 -17.86 23.67 26.86
C TRP A 130 -16.78 24.05 25.85
N SER A 131 -15.53 24.12 26.32
CA SER A 131 -14.39 24.40 25.46
C SER A 131 -13.77 23.12 24.91
N LEU A 132 -13.63 23.07 23.58
CA LEU A 132 -12.88 22.02 22.91
C LEU A 132 -11.43 22.45 22.77
N SER A 133 -10.52 21.54 23.09
CA SER A 133 -9.08 21.74 22.92
C SER A 133 -8.52 20.66 22.01
N MET A 134 -7.58 21.02 21.14
CA MET A 134 -6.81 20.03 20.39
C MET A 134 -5.53 19.76 21.18
N SER A 135 -5.30 18.50 21.52
CA SER A 135 -4.04 18.07 22.12
C SER A 135 -2.92 18.05 21.07
N ALA A 136 -1.67 18.16 21.51
CA ALA A 136 -0.49 18.02 20.65
C ALA A 136 -0.38 16.62 20.00
N HIS A 137 -1.18 15.66 20.46
CA HIS A 137 -1.23 14.27 20.04
C HIS A 137 -2.42 13.96 19.10
N GLY A 138 -3.07 15.00 18.57
CA GLY A 138 -4.15 14.86 17.59
C GLY A 138 -5.53 14.51 18.14
N PHE A 139 -5.68 14.37 19.48
CA PHE A 139 -6.99 14.21 20.11
C PHE A 139 -7.70 15.55 20.27
N LEU A 140 -8.98 15.58 19.95
CA LEU A 140 -9.92 16.60 20.39
C LEU A 140 -10.38 16.26 21.82
N GLY A 141 -9.95 17.05 22.79
CA GLY A 141 -10.27 16.90 24.21
C GLY A 141 -11.39 17.87 24.64
N LEU A 142 -12.37 17.34 25.37
CA LEU A 142 -13.42 18.08 26.04
C LEU A 142 -13.28 17.87 27.55
N LYS A 143 -12.77 18.88 28.25
CA LYS A 143 -12.64 18.84 29.70
C LYS A 143 -14.01 19.08 30.33
N ILE A 144 -14.46 18.15 31.17
CA ILE A 144 -15.78 18.20 31.82
C ILE A 144 -15.70 18.34 33.34
N TYR A 145 -14.52 18.10 33.94
CA TYR A 145 -14.28 18.31 35.37
C TYR A 145 -12.81 18.60 35.66
N GLU A 146 -12.55 19.48 36.63
CA GLU A 146 -11.22 19.75 37.19
C GLU A 146 -11.34 20.11 38.68
N SER A 147 -10.51 19.52 39.54
CA SER A 147 -10.49 19.85 40.97
C SER A 147 -9.88 21.23 41.24
N ALA A 148 -10.18 21.80 42.41
CA ALA A 148 -9.67 23.11 42.79
C ALA A 148 -8.16 23.05 43.11
N LEU A 149 -7.45 24.16 42.91
CA LEU A 149 -5.98 24.28 43.04
C LEU A 149 -5.37 23.78 44.37
N ASN A 150 -6.17 23.64 45.42
CA ASN A 150 -5.72 23.28 46.78
C ASN A 150 -6.01 21.81 47.16
N GLU A 151 -6.53 20.99 46.24
CA GLU A 151 -6.84 19.56 46.44
C GLU A 151 -5.89 18.66 45.63
N SER A 152 -5.97 17.33 45.83
CA SER A 152 -5.40 16.37 44.88
C SER A 152 -5.91 16.69 43.47
N GLN A 153 -5.00 16.77 42.50
CA GLN A 153 -5.36 17.06 41.11
C GLN A 153 -6.17 15.89 40.55
N GLU A 154 -7.45 16.16 40.28
CA GLU A 154 -8.39 15.25 39.63
C GLU A 154 -8.94 15.94 38.38
N ARG A 155 -9.07 15.19 37.29
CA ARG A 155 -9.58 15.70 36.03
C ARG A 155 -10.40 14.63 35.32
N VAL A 156 -11.49 15.05 34.68
CA VAL A 156 -12.23 14.19 33.75
C VAL A 156 -12.33 14.85 32.38
N GLU A 157 -11.98 14.09 31.35
CA GLU A 157 -11.94 14.55 29.97
C GLU A 157 -12.51 13.51 29.01
N ILE A 158 -13.27 13.93 28.01
CA ILE A 158 -13.63 13.11 26.85
C ILE A 158 -12.61 13.40 25.75
N ARG A 159 -11.88 12.38 25.32
CA ARG A 159 -10.87 12.47 24.26
C ARG A 159 -11.37 11.78 23.01
N VAL A 160 -11.28 12.46 21.87
CA VAL A 160 -11.78 11.98 20.57
C VAL A 160 -10.70 12.05 19.50
N LEU A 161 -10.53 10.98 18.73
CA LEU A 161 -9.73 10.93 17.52
C LEU A 161 -10.65 10.77 16.31
N LEU A 162 -10.57 11.72 15.38
CA LEU A 162 -11.42 11.75 14.18
C LEU A 162 -10.90 10.80 13.08
N PRO A 163 -11.78 10.23 12.23
CA PRO A 163 -11.40 9.36 11.11
C PRO A 163 -10.98 10.14 9.86
N GLY A 164 -10.22 9.47 8.99
CA GLY A 164 -9.90 9.89 7.62
C GLY A 164 -9.05 11.17 7.55
N SER A 165 -9.38 12.04 6.60
CA SER A 165 -8.66 13.31 6.35
C SER A 165 -8.79 14.34 7.47
N GLN A 166 -9.68 14.13 8.44
CA GLN A 166 -9.81 14.97 9.64
C GLN A 166 -8.84 14.55 10.75
N ARG A 167 -8.18 13.40 10.60
CA ARG A 167 -7.16 12.94 11.54
C ARG A 167 -5.90 13.79 11.39
N VAL A 168 -5.59 14.56 12.43
CA VAL A 168 -4.32 15.28 12.52
C VAL A 168 -3.25 14.27 12.94
N VAL A 169 -2.43 13.83 11.99
CA VAL A 169 -1.39 12.81 12.25
C VAL A 169 -0.24 13.43 13.04
N SER A 170 -0.09 12.93 14.25
CA SER A 170 1.17 12.62 14.90
C SER A 170 0.85 11.39 15.74
N MET A 171 1.68 10.34 15.73
CA MET A 171 1.59 9.26 16.73
C MET A 171 2.67 9.53 17.78
N PRO A 172 2.47 10.40 18.77
CA PRO A 172 3.52 10.65 19.73
C PRO A 172 3.33 9.64 20.85
N ILE A 173 4.31 8.75 21.02
CA ILE A 173 4.47 8.03 22.27
C ILE A 173 4.52 9.08 23.38
N ARG A 174 3.66 8.96 24.37
CA ARG A 174 3.50 9.97 25.42
C ARG A 174 3.38 9.33 26.79
N SER A 175 3.76 10.06 27.82
CA SER A 175 3.47 9.67 29.21
C SER A 175 2.46 10.63 29.83
N GLU A 176 1.49 10.11 30.59
CA GLU A 176 0.57 10.95 31.37
C GLU A 176 1.25 11.43 32.65
N LYS A 177 1.00 12.68 33.04
CA LYS A 177 1.48 13.26 34.30
C LYS A 177 0.83 12.60 35.52
N LEU A 178 -0.45 12.30 35.41
CA LEU A 178 -1.27 11.70 36.44
C LEU A 178 -1.61 10.27 36.05
N TYR A 179 -1.92 9.42 37.04
CA TYR A 179 -2.58 8.16 36.77
C TYR A 179 -3.84 8.42 35.94
N ALA A 180 -4.09 7.61 34.91
CA ALA A 180 -5.22 7.77 34.01
C ALA A 180 -5.99 6.45 33.86
N GLN A 181 -7.24 6.44 34.27
CA GLN A 181 -8.19 5.36 34.00
C GLN A 181 -9.06 5.75 32.81
N ASN A 182 -9.15 4.88 31.81
CA ASN A 182 -9.80 5.18 30.55
C ASN A 182 -10.90 4.18 30.24
N PHE A 183 -12.05 4.71 29.83
CA PHE A 183 -13.22 3.95 29.42
C PHE A 183 -13.43 4.18 27.93
N VAL A 184 -13.32 3.12 27.11
CA VAL A 184 -13.52 3.23 25.66
C VAL A 184 -15.01 3.39 25.36
N LEU A 185 -15.39 4.56 24.84
CA LEU A 185 -16.79 4.91 24.53
C LEU A 185 -17.20 4.48 23.12
N ALA A 186 -16.26 4.49 22.17
CA ALA A 186 -16.47 4.02 20.80
C ALA A 186 -15.10 3.75 20.15
N SER A 187 -14.98 2.64 19.40
CA SER A 187 -13.89 2.23 18.45
C SER A 187 -13.32 0.81 18.64
N LYS A 188 -12.42 0.44 17.72
CA LYS A 188 -11.47 -0.69 17.74
C LYS A 188 -10.01 -0.18 17.75
N GLY A 189 -9.67 0.67 18.72
CA GLY A 189 -8.29 1.13 18.93
C GLY A 189 -7.58 0.28 19.99
N ALA A 190 -6.27 0.08 19.83
CA ALA A 190 -5.42 -0.61 20.80
C ALA A 190 -4.49 0.39 21.50
N ILE A 191 -3.91 -0.01 22.62
CA ILE A 191 -2.91 0.80 23.32
C ILE A 191 -1.66 -0.02 23.48
N CYS A 192 -0.53 0.60 23.14
CA CYS A 192 0.78 -0.01 23.25
C CYS A 192 1.57 0.80 24.27
N SER A 193 2.10 0.11 25.28
CA SER A 193 3.03 0.68 26.27
C SER A 193 4.46 0.53 25.76
N TYR A 194 5.35 1.44 26.15
CA TYR A 194 6.74 1.46 25.70
C TYR A 194 7.68 1.51 26.90
N GLN A 195 8.75 0.70 26.83
CA GLN A 195 9.94 0.84 27.64
C GLN A 195 10.85 1.87 26.97
N VAL A 196 11.25 2.90 27.72
CA VAL A 196 12.02 4.03 27.18
C VAL A 196 13.33 4.15 27.94
N GLU A 197 14.43 4.04 27.22
CA GLU A 197 15.79 4.06 27.76
C GLU A 197 16.56 5.23 27.15
N GLU A 198 17.23 6.04 27.98
CA GLU A 198 18.11 7.10 27.49
C GLU A 198 19.34 6.50 26.80
N THR A 199 19.73 7.08 25.67
CA THR A 199 20.91 6.65 24.91
C THR A 199 21.71 7.87 24.47
N SER A 200 23.04 7.79 24.60
CA SER A 200 23.97 8.77 24.04
C SER A 200 24.39 8.45 22.60
N ASP A 201 24.08 7.24 22.12
CA ASP A 201 24.38 6.78 20.76
C ASP A 201 23.25 7.17 19.79
N PRO A 202 23.51 8.04 18.81
CA PRO A 202 22.52 8.45 17.80
C PRO A 202 21.99 7.29 16.95
N SER A 203 22.77 6.23 16.74
CA SER A 203 22.36 5.07 15.93
C SER A 203 21.30 4.20 16.61
N LEU A 204 21.25 4.25 17.94
CA LEU A 204 20.33 3.49 18.78
C LEU A 204 19.10 4.31 19.21
N ALA A 205 19.14 5.62 18.95
CA ALA A 205 18.13 6.59 19.33
C ALA A 205 16.93 6.55 18.38
N THR A 206 15.81 6.03 18.86
CA THR A 206 14.53 6.04 18.13
C THR A 206 13.80 7.38 18.22
N HIS A 207 13.93 8.08 19.35
CA HIS A 207 13.17 9.28 19.67
C HIS A 207 14.00 10.26 20.53
N ARG A 208 13.48 11.46 20.74
CA ARG A 208 13.94 12.46 21.71
C ARG A 208 12.81 12.84 22.64
N ILE A 209 13.14 13.09 23.91
CA ILE A 209 12.18 13.59 24.89
C ILE A 209 11.87 15.06 24.60
N CYS A 210 10.58 15.40 24.53
CA CYS A 210 10.09 16.76 24.42
C CYS A 210 9.17 17.11 25.59
N THR A 211 9.54 18.15 26.36
CA THR A 211 8.86 18.58 27.59
C THR A 211 7.91 19.77 27.39
N ASN A 212 7.90 20.42 26.21
CA ASN A 212 7.03 21.58 25.93
C ASN A 212 5.81 21.22 25.07
N SER A 213 4.61 21.52 25.57
CA SER A 213 3.36 21.55 24.82
C SER A 213 3.16 22.93 24.16
N GLY A 214 3.52 23.08 22.89
CA GLY A 214 3.24 24.31 22.13
C GLY A 214 1.76 24.45 21.76
N THR A 215 1.23 25.68 21.72
CA THR A 215 -0.12 26.01 21.25
C THR A 215 -0.12 26.68 19.86
N LYS A 216 -1.11 26.26 19.04
CA LYS A 216 -1.69 26.86 17.80
C LYS A 216 -0.83 26.98 16.53
N HIS A 217 -1.20 26.20 15.50
CA HIS A 217 -1.62 26.67 14.16
C HIS A 217 -2.42 25.57 13.43
N HIS A 218 -3.37 25.95 12.58
CA HIS A 218 -4.43 25.13 11.98
C HIS A 218 -4.00 24.02 10.99
N THR A 219 -2.76 23.52 11.01
CA THR A 219 -2.36 22.52 9.99
C THR A 219 -1.28 21.51 10.36
N GLN A 220 -0.58 21.61 11.50
CA GLN A 220 0.34 20.58 12.01
C GLN A 220 0.85 21.05 13.37
N VAL A 221 0.70 20.24 14.42
CA VAL A 221 1.31 20.52 15.74
C VAL A 221 2.62 19.75 15.80
N LEU A 222 3.73 20.44 15.57
CA LEU A 222 5.06 19.95 15.89
C LEU A 222 5.46 20.49 17.28
N PRO A 223 5.92 19.64 18.22
CA PRO A 223 6.41 20.12 19.51
C PRO A 223 7.63 21.02 19.31
N THR A 224 7.49 22.32 19.60
CA THR A 224 8.60 23.28 19.61
C THR A 224 9.18 23.34 21.02
N GLY A 225 10.29 22.64 21.27
CA GLY A 225 11.02 22.68 22.52
C GLY A 225 12.46 22.23 22.33
N ASN A 226 13.38 22.73 23.18
CA ASN A 226 14.78 22.31 23.19
C ASN A 226 14.87 20.81 23.46
N THR A 227 15.20 20.04 22.42
CA THR A 227 15.39 18.59 22.49
C THR A 227 16.85 18.32 22.87
N SER A 228 17.10 17.64 24.00
CA SER A 228 18.49 17.33 24.41
C SER A 228 18.73 15.87 24.80
N VAL A 229 17.68 15.09 25.09
CA VAL A 229 17.83 13.69 25.53
C VAL A 229 17.31 12.74 24.46
N MET A 230 18.22 11.92 23.91
CA MET A 230 17.93 10.85 22.97
C MET A 230 17.51 9.59 23.72
N VAL A 231 16.52 8.88 23.19
CA VAL A 231 15.97 7.68 23.82
C VAL A 231 15.71 6.57 22.80
N ARG A 232 15.85 5.33 23.25
CA ARG A 232 15.33 4.13 22.60
C ARG A 232 14.00 3.78 23.24
N ALA A 233 12.92 3.80 22.46
CA ALA A 233 11.60 3.37 22.86
C ALA A 233 11.33 1.99 22.25
N SER A 234 11.10 0.99 23.10
CA SER A 234 10.81 -0.39 22.69
C SER A 234 9.39 -0.75 23.16
N PRO A 235 8.52 -1.28 22.29
CA PRO A 235 7.17 -1.66 22.69
C PRO A 235 7.21 -2.80 23.72
N ILE A 236 6.37 -2.71 24.75
CA ILE A 236 6.15 -3.78 25.73
C ILE A 236 5.02 -4.66 25.19
N PRO A 237 5.21 -5.98 25.02
CA PRO A 237 4.15 -6.88 24.58
C PRO A 237 3.06 -6.99 25.66
N GLN A 238 1.99 -6.22 25.53
CA GLN A 238 0.81 -6.35 26.38
C GLN A 238 -0.48 -5.91 25.67
N ASP A 239 -1.61 -6.36 26.23
CA ASP A 239 -2.87 -6.68 25.57
C ASP A 239 -3.48 -5.62 24.63
N LEU A 240 -3.90 -6.08 23.45
CA LEU A 240 -4.82 -5.35 22.59
C LEU A 240 -6.20 -5.28 23.27
N HIS A 241 -6.56 -4.11 23.78
CA HIS A 241 -7.89 -3.86 24.34
C HIS A 241 -8.93 -3.59 23.23
N SER A 242 -10.09 -4.24 23.29
CA SER A 242 -11.20 -4.08 22.34
C SER A 242 -12.29 -3.13 22.85
N HIS A 243 -13.33 -2.88 22.04
CA HIS A 243 -14.56 -2.16 22.39
C HIS A 243 -15.07 -2.51 23.81
N ASN A 244 -15.49 -1.52 24.60
CA ASN A 244 -15.90 -1.63 26.02
C ASN A 244 -14.80 -2.01 27.02
N ALA A 245 -13.51 -1.93 26.64
CA ALA A 245 -12.43 -2.11 27.59
C ALA A 245 -12.29 -0.93 28.56
N VAL A 246 -11.96 -1.26 29.80
CA VAL A 246 -11.42 -0.32 30.80
C VAL A 246 -9.95 -0.65 30.96
N TYR A 247 -9.09 0.36 30.82
CA TYR A 247 -7.66 0.20 31.02
C TYR A 247 -7.10 1.39 31.80
N SER A 248 -5.98 1.14 32.46
CA SER A 248 -5.31 2.13 33.29
C SER A 248 -3.88 2.36 32.81
N ILE A 249 -3.43 3.61 32.88
CA ILE A 249 -2.08 4.03 32.57
C ILE A 249 -1.50 4.62 33.84
N ALA A 250 -0.44 3.99 34.36
CA ALA A 250 0.28 4.53 35.50
C ALA A 250 0.99 5.86 35.15
N SER A 251 1.10 6.76 36.12
CA SER A 251 1.75 8.06 35.91
C SER A 251 3.20 7.86 35.44
N GLY A 252 3.60 8.57 34.38
CA GLY A 252 4.96 8.49 33.83
C GLY A 252 5.22 7.32 32.86
N VAL A 253 4.25 6.41 32.64
CA VAL A 253 4.41 5.32 31.67
C VAL A 253 4.17 5.83 30.25
N TYR A 254 5.12 5.55 29.36
CA TYR A 254 5.03 5.88 27.94
C TYR A 254 4.09 4.91 27.22
N HIS A 255 3.15 5.46 26.46
CA HIS A 255 2.15 4.70 25.71
C HIS A 255 1.75 5.43 24.41
N ALA A 256 1.17 4.69 23.47
CA ALA A 256 0.55 5.23 22.26
C ALA A 256 -0.82 4.58 22.02
N THR A 257 -1.78 5.38 21.56
CA THR A 257 -3.09 4.89 21.13
C THR A 257 -3.07 4.62 19.63
N ILE A 258 -3.23 3.36 19.25
CA ILE A 258 -3.20 2.87 17.87
C ILE A 258 -4.65 2.70 17.39
N VAL A 259 -5.07 3.53 16.45
CA VAL A 259 -6.42 3.48 15.87
C VAL A 259 -6.27 3.42 14.36
N PRO A 260 -6.99 2.54 13.62
CA PRO A 260 -6.95 2.56 12.15
C PRO A 260 -7.35 3.92 11.58
N PRO A 261 -6.75 4.42 10.47
CA PRO A 261 -6.94 5.79 9.98
C PRO A 261 -8.40 6.17 9.71
N GLU A 262 -9.21 5.21 9.27
CA GLU A 262 -10.62 5.41 8.92
C GLU A 262 -11.59 5.23 10.09
N GLU A 263 -11.08 4.86 11.27
CA GLU A 263 -11.90 4.59 12.46
C GLU A 263 -12.01 5.84 13.35
N PHE A 264 -13.20 6.05 13.90
CA PHE A 264 -13.43 7.02 14.96
C PHE A 264 -12.98 6.40 16.30
N HIS A 265 -12.43 7.19 17.22
CA HIS A 265 -12.09 6.72 18.57
C HIS A 265 -12.45 7.72 19.65
N ALA A 266 -13.14 7.27 20.70
CA ALA A 266 -13.52 8.10 21.82
C ALA A 266 -13.30 7.37 23.15
N THR A 267 -12.72 8.09 24.11
CA THR A 267 -12.46 7.59 25.47
C THR A 267 -12.88 8.63 26.49
N LEU A 268 -13.50 8.18 27.57
CA LEU A 268 -13.68 8.95 28.80
C LEU A 268 -12.46 8.68 29.69
N CYS A 269 -11.69 9.71 30.02
CA CYS A 269 -10.45 9.62 30.78
C CYS A 269 -10.65 10.27 32.16
N TYR A 270 -10.47 9.48 33.23
CA TYR A 270 -10.39 9.93 34.61
C TYR A 270 -8.93 9.98 35.05
N GLN A 271 -8.46 11.14 35.51
CA GLN A 271 -7.08 11.34 35.94
C GLN A 271 -7.03 11.76 37.41
N ASP A 272 -6.07 11.21 38.17
CA ASP A 272 -5.99 11.39 39.63
C ASP A 272 -4.54 11.35 40.13
N SER A 273 -4.11 12.42 40.79
CA SER A 273 -2.77 12.52 41.39
C SER A 273 -2.55 11.67 42.63
N SER A 274 -3.60 11.27 43.35
CA SER A 274 -3.49 10.49 44.59
C SER A 274 -2.93 9.08 44.34
N ARG A 275 -3.07 8.56 43.11
CA ARG A 275 -2.57 7.24 42.68
C ARG A 275 -1.27 7.27 41.90
N GLY A 276 -0.66 8.43 41.81
CA GLY A 276 0.59 8.60 41.09
C GLY A 276 0.61 9.93 40.36
N SER A 277 1.70 10.65 40.57
CA SER A 277 2.04 11.81 39.76
C SER A 277 3.52 11.72 39.38
N SER A 278 3.82 12.03 38.12
CA SER A 278 5.18 12.05 37.60
C SER A 278 5.53 13.48 37.17
N HIS A 279 6.74 13.92 37.51
CA HIS A 279 7.31 15.17 37.02
C HIS A 279 7.87 15.05 35.59
N ASN A 280 8.02 13.82 35.10
CA ASN A 280 8.69 13.51 33.83
C ASN A 280 7.68 13.29 32.68
N ALA A 281 6.50 13.90 32.75
CA ALA A 281 5.51 13.79 31.70
C ALA A 281 6.02 14.44 30.41
N ALA A 282 6.36 13.62 29.42
CA ALA A 282 6.92 14.08 28.17
C ALA A 282 6.28 13.37 26.97
N SER A 283 6.45 13.98 25.81
CA SER A 283 6.15 13.35 24.52
C SER A 283 7.46 12.96 23.86
N LEU A 284 7.47 11.81 23.21
CA LEU A 284 8.60 11.40 22.39
C LEU A 284 8.40 11.90 20.97
N VAL A 285 9.41 12.60 20.46
CA VAL A 285 9.48 13.04 19.07
C VAL A 285 10.53 12.19 18.37
N PRO A 286 10.22 11.54 17.24
CA PRO A 286 11.21 10.78 16.50
C PRO A 286 12.47 11.62 16.22
N THR A 287 13.65 11.03 16.36
CA THR A 287 14.90 11.65 15.93
C THR A 287 14.83 11.92 14.42
N GLY A 288 15.01 13.18 13.98
CA GLY A 288 15.13 13.51 12.54
C GLY A 288 13.94 14.22 11.86
N VAL A 289 13.12 15.00 12.60
CA VAL A 289 12.08 15.83 11.96
C VAL A 289 12.68 17.12 11.35
N GLU A 290 13.19 17.02 10.12
CA GLU A 290 13.21 18.13 9.16
C GLU A 290 12.02 17.99 8.17
N PRO A 291 11.41 19.08 7.68
CA PRO A 291 10.23 19.02 6.83
C PRO A 291 10.57 18.90 5.34
N ARG A 292 10.46 17.70 4.73
CA ARG A 292 10.09 17.54 3.28
C ARG A 292 9.20 16.31 2.92
N PRO A 293 8.06 16.01 3.58
CA PRO A 293 7.16 14.93 3.17
C PRO A 293 6.24 15.25 1.96
N THR A 294 6.19 16.51 1.49
CA THR A 294 5.16 16.96 0.52
C THR A 294 5.32 16.37 -0.88
N ALA A 295 6.56 16.18 -1.36
CA ALA A 295 6.81 15.68 -2.72
C ALA A 295 6.49 14.19 -2.90
N GLN A 296 6.86 13.34 -1.93
CA GLN A 296 6.58 11.90 -1.95
C GLN A 296 5.08 11.63 -1.86
N VAL A 297 4.38 12.30 -0.93
CA VAL A 297 2.94 12.18 -0.77
C VAL A 297 2.21 12.64 -2.03
N SER A 298 2.65 13.73 -2.65
CA SER A 298 2.10 14.22 -3.91
C SER A 298 2.26 13.19 -5.04
N ARG A 299 3.45 12.59 -5.20
CA ARG A 299 3.71 11.56 -6.22
C ARG A 299 2.96 10.27 -5.96
N MET A 300 2.87 9.81 -4.71
CA MET A 300 2.03 8.68 -4.34
C MET A 300 0.55 8.90 -4.69
N MET A 301 0.02 10.09 -4.43
CA MET A 301 -1.37 10.42 -4.77
C MET A 301 -1.59 10.48 -6.28
N SER A 302 -0.63 11.04 -7.03
CA SER A 302 -0.62 11.04 -8.50
C SER A 302 -0.60 9.61 -9.06
N GLY A 303 0.33 8.76 -8.60
CA GLY A 303 0.43 7.38 -9.05
C GLY A 303 -0.82 6.56 -8.74
N LYS A 304 -1.48 6.79 -7.59
CA LYS A 304 -2.77 6.17 -7.26
C LYS A 304 -3.88 6.59 -8.20
N LYS A 305 -3.90 7.85 -8.62
CA LYS A 305 -4.88 8.35 -9.59
C LYS A 305 -4.68 7.67 -10.94
N HIS A 306 -3.43 7.58 -11.41
CA HIS A 306 -3.10 6.83 -12.64
C HIS A 306 -3.54 5.36 -12.51
N ALA A 307 -3.25 4.70 -11.39
CA ALA A 307 -3.66 3.31 -11.15
C ALA A 307 -5.19 3.12 -11.16
N GLN A 308 -5.95 4.07 -10.59
CA GLN A 308 -7.42 4.05 -10.64
C GLN A 308 -7.98 4.19 -12.06
N GLN A 309 -7.20 4.81 -12.96
CA GLN A 309 -7.55 5.00 -14.37
C GLN A 309 -6.95 3.89 -15.27
N ALA A 310 -6.35 2.86 -14.67
CA ALA A 310 -5.59 1.80 -15.36
C ALA A 310 -4.43 2.33 -16.24
N GLU A 311 -3.93 3.54 -15.95
CA GLU A 311 -2.73 4.13 -16.57
C GLU A 311 -1.48 3.59 -15.85
N TRP A 312 -1.24 2.28 -15.97
CA TRP A 312 -0.26 1.54 -15.14
C TRP A 312 1.17 2.07 -15.25
N GLU A 313 1.59 2.50 -16.44
CA GLU A 313 2.95 3.01 -16.66
C GLU A 313 3.16 4.37 -15.97
N GLY A 314 2.15 5.24 -16.02
CA GLY A 314 2.13 6.51 -15.29
C GLY A 314 2.13 6.29 -13.78
N ALA A 315 1.41 5.27 -13.32
CA ALA A 315 1.41 4.84 -11.91
C ALA A 315 2.80 4.34 -11.50
N LEU A 316 3.38 3.41 -12.27
CA LEU A 316 4.70 2.84 -12.03
C LEU A 316 5.78 3.91 -11.99
N ARG A 317 5.83 4.85 -12.96
CA ARG A 317 6.81 5.94 -12.91
C ARG A 317 6.64 6.77 -11.64
N ASP A 318 5.42 7.20 -11.31
CA ASP A 318 5.21 8.06 -10.13
C ASP A 318 5.57 7.32 -8.83
N PHE A 319 5.30 6.02 -8.74
CA PHE A 319 5.71 5.21 -7.61
C PHE A 319 7.23 4.97 -7.56
N SER A 320 7.88 4.66 -8.69
CA SER A 320 9.34 4.52 -8.77
C SER A 320 10.06 5.82 -8.45
N TYR A 321 9.51 6.97 -8.88
CA TYR A 321 10.03 8.28 -8.50
C TYR A 321 9.81 8.57 -7.01
N ALA A 322 8.64 8.20 -6.46
CA ALA A 322 8.43 8.30 -5.01
C ALA A 322 9.44 7.43 -4.24
N LEU A 323 9.75 6.23 -4.75
CA LEU A 323 10.74 5.32 -4.17
C LEU A 323 12.14 5.92 -4.24
N SER A 324 12.54 6.49 -5.38
CA SER A 324 13.86 7.13 -5.52
C SER A 324 14.04 8.30 -4.57
N ILE A 325 12.97 9.06 -4.25
CA ILE A 325 13.06 10.08 -3.20
C ILE A 325 13.25 9.42 -1.83
N CYS A 326 12.58 8.30 -1.55
CA CYS A 326 12.82 7.55 -0.31
C CYS A 326 14.27 7.04 -0.21
N ASP A 327 14.88 6.58 -1.31
CA ASP A 327 16.29 6.15 -1.36
C ASP A 327 17.26 7.32 -1.19
N THR A 328 17.02 8.44 -1.90
CA THR A 328 17.91 9.61 -1.91
C THR A 328 17.99 10.29 -0.54
N PHE A 329 16.92 10.20 0.24
CA PHE A 329 16.81 10.80 1.56
C PHE A 329 16.59 9.74 2.63
N ALA A 330 17.38 8.67 2.67
CA ALA A 330 17.22 7.58 3.65
C ALA A 330 17.23 8.04 5.14
N SER A 331 17.71 9.25 5.42
CA SER A 331 17.86 9.84 6.76
C SER A 331 16.68 10.69 7.28
N PHE A 332 15.56 10.86 6.54
CA PHE A 332 14.40 11.61 7.06
C PHE A 332 13.44 10.72 7.88
N ALA A 333 12.76 11.32 8.86
CA ALA A 333 11.82 10.61 9.73
C ALA A 333 10.71 9.88 8.94
N HIS A 334 10.48 8.59 9.25
CA HIS A 334 9.49 7.70 8.61
C HIS A 334 9.83 7.26 7.18
N ALA A 335 11.09 7.39 6.73
CA ALA A 335 11.52 6.91 5.42
C ALA A 335 11.13 5.44 5.15
N LYS A 336 11.37 4.54 6.12
CA LYS A 336 10.96 3.12 6.04
C LYS A 336 9.45 2.93 5.86
N PHE A 337 8.63 3.71 6.58
CA PHE A 337 7.18 3.66 6.46
C PHE A 337 6.68 4.12 5.08
N TYR A 338 7.19 5.25 4.57
CA TYR A 338 6.84 5.72 3.24
C TYR A 338 7.35 4.78 2.15
N ARG A 339 8.57 4.25 2.33
CA ARG A 339 9.17 3.25 1.46
C ARG A 339 8.33 1.98 1.39
N CYS A 340 7.96 1.40 2.54
CA CYS A 340 7.03 0.28 2.65
C CYS A 340 5.73 0.54 1.89
N ARG A 341 5.12 1.74 2.05
CA ARG A 341 3.91 2.11 1.32
C ARG A 341 4.10 2.19 -0.19
N VAL A 342 5.19 2.79 -0.65
CA VAL A 342 5.50 2.90 -2.08
C VAL A 342 5.78 1.53 -2.68
N LEU A 343 6.57 0.70 -2.01
CA LEU A 343 6.85 -0.68 -2.40
C LEU A 343 5.57 -1.51 -2.51
N LYS A 344 4.63 -1.33 -1.58
CA LYS A 344 3.30 -1.95 -1.65
C LYS A 344 2.51 -1.51 -2.90
N GLU A 345 2.51 -0.22 -3.23
CA GLU A 345 1.83 0.27 -4.46
C GLU A 345 2.55 -0.22 -5.75
N LEU A 346 3.88 -0.30 -5.76
CA LEU A 346 4.66 -0.89 -6.86
C LEU A 346 4.33 -2.37 -7.03
N GLY A 347 4.25 -3.12 -5.93
CA GLY A 347 3.86 -4.52 -5.94
C GLY A 347 2.46 -4.72 -6.51
N LEU A 348 1.50 -3.89 -6.07
CA LEU A 348 0.14 -3.87 -6.59
C LEU A 348 0.08 -3.58 -8.10
N ALA A 349 0.80 -2.54 -8.55
CA ALA A 349 0.82 -2.14 -9.95
C ALA A 349 1.43 -3.23 -10.84
N ASN A 350 2.58 -3.79 -10.44
CA ASN A 350 3.25 -4.87 -11.19
C ASN A 350 2.38 -6.13 -11.26
N ARG A 351 1.68 -6.49 -10.18
CA ARG A 351 0.72 -7.60 -10.18
C ARG A 351 -0.40 -7.38 -11.20
N CYS A 352 -0.96 -6.18 -11.28
CA CYS A 352 -2.08 -5.87 -12.19
C CYS A 352 -1.71 -5.98 -13.68
N ILE A 353 -0.41 -5.89 -14.01
CA ILE A 353 0.09 -6.02 -15.40
C ILE A 353 0.78 -7.37 -15.66
N GLY A 354 0.67 -8.34 -14.73
CA GLY A 354 1.23 -9.68 -14.90
C GLY A 354 2.72 -9.83 -14.56
N ARG A 355 3.40 -8.78 -14.06
CA ARG A 355 4.82 -8.85 -13.65
C ARG A 355 4.95 -9.41 -12.23
N TYR A 356 4.65 -10.69 -12.06
CA TYR A 356 4.50 -11.30 -10.74
C TYR A 356 5.80 -11.43 -9.96
N GLU A 357 6.91 -11.71 -10.61
CA GLU A 357 8.24 -11.80 -9.99
C GLU A 357 8.64 -10.45 -9.40
N GLN A 358 8.50 -9.37 -10.18
CA GLN A 358 8.75 -8.01 -9.73
C GLN A 358 7.76 -7.60 -8.62
N ALA A 359 6.49 -7.97 -8.76
CA ALA A 359 5.49 -7.73 -7.73
C ALA A 359 5.87 -8.39 -6.40
N MET A 360 6.30 -9.65 -6.44
CA MET A 360 6.75 -10.41 -5.27
C MET A 360 7.96 -9.75 -4.63
N ALA A 361 8.97 -9.38 -5.41
CA ALA A 361 10.17 -8.71 -4.92
C ALA A 361 9.85 -7.39 -4.20
N PHE A 362 9.02 -6.52 -4.80
CA PHE A 362 8.62 -5.27 -4.16
C PHE A 362 7.82 -5.51 -2.86
N LEU A 363 6.90 -6.47 -2.85
CA LEU A 363 6.10 -6.76 -1.66
C LEU A 363 6.93 -7.39 -0.54
N GLN A 364 7.87 -8.27 -0.86
CA GLN A 364 8.83 -8.84 0.10
C GLN A 364 9.74 -7.75 0.68
N GLN A 365 10.26 -6.86 -0.16
CA GLN A 365 11.01 -5.70 0.33
C GLN A 365 10.14 -4.82 1.24
N GLY A 366 8.86 -4.63 0.89
CA GLY A 366 7.91 -3.90 1.73
C GLY A 366 7.72 -4.52 3.12
N LEU A 367 7.72 -5.86 3.22
CA LEU A 367 7.67 -6.57 4.50
C LEU A 367 8.93 -6.33 5.34
N ILE A 368 10.11 -6.40 4.72
CA ILE A 368 11.40 -6.13 5.38
C ILE A 368 11.42 -4.70 5.94
N GLU A 369 10.95 -3.72 5.15
CA GLU A 369 10.87 -2.31 5.57
C GLU A 369 9.84 -2.07 6.68
N ASN A 370 8.77 -2.87 6.73
CA ASN A 370 7.78 -2.80 7.79
C ASN A 370 8.30 -3.35 9.13
N GLY A 371 9.20 -4.35 9.09
CA GLY A 371 9.68 -5.08 10.27
C GLY A 371 8.63 -5.98 10.91
N ASP A 372 8.92 -6.47 12.12
CA ASP A 372 8.12 -7.46 12.86
C ASP A 372 6.87 -6.88 13.56
N GLU A 373 6.64 -5.58 13.46
CA GLU A 373 5.47 -4.93 14.07
C GLU A 373 4.17 -5.31 13.34
N ALA A 374 3.16 -5.74 14.11
CA ALA A 374 1.83 -6.07 13.60
C ALA A 374 1.05 -4.82 13.15
N THR A 375 1.38 -4.31 11.97
CA THR A 375 0.78 -3.11 11.36
C THR A 375 -0.33 -3.45 10.35
N GLN A 376 -1.13 -2.46 9.98
CA GLN A 376 -2.10 -2.60 8.89
C GLN A 376 -1.39 -2.88 7.54
N GLU A 377 -0.24 -2.27 7.34
CA GLU A 377 0.62 -2.45 6.17
C GLU A 377 1.09 -3.91 6.04
N LEU A 378 1.49 -4.57 7.15
CA LEU A 378 1.84 -6.00 7.17
C LEU A 378 0.70 -6.88 6.63
N ILE A 379 -0.52 -6.65 7.09
CA ILE A 379 -1.72 -7.40 6.66
C ILE A 379 -1.99 -7.22 5.17
N ILE A 380 -1.84 -6.00 4.66
CA ILE A 380 -2.05 -5.72 3.24
C ILE A 380 -0.95 -6.36 2.39
N LEU A 381 0.32 -6.18 2.75
CA LEU A 381 1.48 -6.75 2.05
C LEU A 381 1.38 -8.28 1.97
N SER A 382 1.10 -8.92 3.10
CA SER A 382 0.94 -10.38 3.19
C SER A 382 -0.24 -10.86 2.34
N GLY A 383 -1.32 -10.07 2.30
CA GLY A 383 -2.49 -10.35 1.47
C GLY A 383 -2.20 -10.27 -0.02
N GLU A 384 -1.45 -9.27 -0.45
CA GLU A 384 -1.03 -9.15 -1.85
C GLU A 384 -0.02 -10.23 -2.23
N LEU A 385 0.92 -10.59 -1.35
CA LEU A 385 1.84 -11.70 -1.58
C LEU A 385 1.11 -13.02 -1.77
N GLY A 386 0.10 -13.31 -0.96
CA GLY A 386 -0.75 -14.48 -1.17
C GLY A 386 -1.43 -14.47 -2.55
N VAL A 387 -1.87 -13.29 -3.03
CA VAL A 387 -2.48 -13.17 -4.38
C VAL A 387 -1.44 -13.40 -5.47
N VAL A 388 -0.25 -12.82 -5.35
CA VAL A 388 0.86 -13.03 -6.30
C VAL A 388 1.26 -14.51 -6.33
N ALA A 389 1.48 -15.13 -5.16
CA ALA A 389 1.79 -16.56 -5.05
C ALA A 389 0.72 -17.44 -5.73
N ARG A 390 -0.56 -17.11 -5.56
CA ARG A 390 -1.67 -17.81 -6.22
C ARG A 390 -1.61 -17.69 -7.74
N HIS A 391 -1.32 -16.50 -8.29
CA HIS A 391 -1.20 -16.31 -9.74
C HIS A 391 0.02 -17.02 -10.32
N MET A 392 1.11 -17.12 -9.56
CA MET A 392 2.31 -17.91 -9.88
C MET A 392 2.11 -19.43 -9.70
N GLY A 393 0.92 -19.90 -9.31
CA GLY A 393 0.64 -21.33 -9.11
C GLY A 393 1.19 -21.92 -7.80
N ARG A 394 1.74 -21.10 -6.90
CA ARG A 394 2.21 -21.50 -5.56
C ARG A 394 1.04 -21.58 -4.57
N LEU A 395 0.12 -22.51 -4.81
CA LEU A 395 -1.17 -22.56 -4.13
C LEU A 395 -1.08 -22.84 -2.63
N ASP A 396 -0.13 -23.67 -2.18
CA ASP A 396 0.11 -23.96 -0.76
C ASP A 396 0.57 -22.72 0.02
N ASP A 397 1.49 -21.95 -0.56
CA ASP A 397 2.00 -20.72 0.06
C ASP A 397 0.90 -19.66 0.14
N ALA A 398 0.11 -19.54 -0.94
CA ALA A 398 -1.06 -18.66 -0.98
C ALA A 398 -2.10 -19.05 0.08
N GLN A 399 -2.42 -20.34 0.21
CA GLN A 399 -3.38 -20.85 1.19
C GLN A 399 -2.94 -20.50 2.62
N LYS A 400 -1.68 -20.76 2.98
CA LYS A 400 -1.11 -20.42 4.29
C LYS A 400 -1.20 -18.93 4.58
N ALA A 401 -0.80 -18.09 3.61
CA ALA A 401 -0.86 -16.64 3.75
C ALA A 401 -2.29 -16.14 3.97
N PHE A 402 -3.26 -16.60 3.16
CA PHE A 402 -4.65 -16.21 3.32
C PHE A 402 -5.28 -16.71 4.61
N GLN A 403 -4.91 -17.91 5.08
CA GLN A 403 -5.39 -18.46 6.34
C GLN A 403 -4.96 -17.60 7.54
N LEU A 404 -3.68 -17.23 7.61
CA LEU A 404 -3.15 -16.34 8.65
C LEU A 404 -3.90 -15.00 8.69
N LEU A 405 -4.17 -14.42 7.51
CA LEU A 405 -4.91 -13.18 7.39
C LEU A 405 -6.38 -13.30 7.77
N TYR A 406 -7.01 -14.40 7.39
CA TYR A 406 -8.39 -14.69 7.77
C TYR A 406 -8.50 -14.78 9.29
N ASP A 407 -7.62 -15.54 9.94
CA ASP A 407 -7.63 -15.72 11.40
C ASP A 407 -7.36 -14.41 12.14
N ALA A 408 -6.37 -13.63 11.67
CA ALA A 408 -6.07 -12.31 12.22
C ALA A 408 -7.25 -11.33 12.05
N ALA A 409 -7.80 -11.21 10.84
CA ALA A 409 -8.92 -10.30 10.58
C ALA A 409 -10.20 -10.72 11.33
N LYS A 410 -10.43 -12.03 11.50
CA LYS A 410 -11.56 -12.57 12.26
C LYS A 410 -11.41 -12.25 13.75
N LYS A 411 -10.23 -12.48 14.33
CA LYS A 411 -9.90 -12.14 15.73
C LYS A 411 -10.08 -10.64 16.00
N LEU A 412 -9.65 -9.80 15.06
CA LEU A 412 -9.77 -8.33 15.17
C LEU A 412 -11.16 -7.79 14.78
N GLN A 413 -12.09 -8.64 14.34
CA GLN A 413 -13.40 -8.24 13.81
C GLN A 413 -13.30 -7.20 12.67
N TRP A 414 -12.28 -7.31 11.83
CA TRP A 414 -12.01 -6.42 10.70
C TRP A 414 -12.75 -6.88 9.45
N LYS A 415 -14.02 -6.47 9.31
CA LYS A 415 -14.94 -6.98 8.28
C LYS A 415 -14.39 -6.83 6.85
N LYS A 416 -13.79 -5.70 6.48
CA LYS A 416 -13.28 -5.46 5.12
C LYS A 416 -12.07 -6.36 4.78
N PRO A 417 -10.98 -6.40 5.58
CA PRO A 417 -9.90 -7.38 5.40
C PRO A 417 -10.36 -8.84 5.47
N LEU A 418 -11.25 -9.17 6.42
CA LEU A 418 -11.83 -10.51 6.57
C LEU A 418 -12.53 -10.96 5.29
N CYS A 419 -13.39 -10.09 4.75
CA CYS A 419 -14.11 -10.33 3.50
C CYS A 419 -13.11 -10.62 2.37
N ARG A 420 -12.03 -9.83 2.23
CA ARG A 420 -11.03 -10.07 1.18
C ARG A 420 -10.28 -11.39 1.39
N ALA A 421 -9.85 -11.67 2.62
CA ALA A 421 -9.09 -12.87 2.97
C ALA A 421 -9.90 -14.15 2.71
N VAL A 422 -11.15 -14.22 3.18
CA VAL A 422 -12.00 -15.41 2.99
C VAL A 422 -12.29 -15.69 1.52
N GLY A 423 -12.50 -14.65 0.71
CA GLY A 423 -12.72 -14.81 -0.73
C GLY A 423 -11.48 -15.34 -1.48
N ASN A 424 -10.28 -14.97 -1.03
CA ASN A 424 -9.02 -15.47 -1.60
C ASN A 424 -8.69 -16.87 -1.11
N LEU A 425 -8.91 -17.15 0.18
CA LEU A 425 -8.76 -18.48 0.77
C LEU A 425 -9.70 -19.49 0.10
N GLY A 426 -10.95 -19.11 -0.15
CA GLY A 426 -11.90 -19.93 -0.90
C GLY A 426 -11.41 -20.30 -2.29
N MET A 427 -10.78 -19.37 -3.01
CA MET A 427 -10.20 -19.68 -4.33
C MET A 427 -8.94 -20.54 -4.25
N ALA A 428 -8.06 -20.31 -3.28
CA ALA A 428 -6.91 -21.19 -3.08
C ALA A 428 -7.37 -22.63 -2.79
N ASN A 429 -8.39 -22.80 -1.95
CA ASN A 429 -8.98 -24.11 -1.64
C ASN A 429 -9.67 -24.74 -2.85
N PHE A 430 -10.37 -23.97 -3.67
CA PHE A 430 -10.94 -24.45 -4.93
C PHE A 430 -9.86 -24.92 -5.91
N GLN A 431 -8.77 -24.17 -6.06
CA GLN A 431 -7.69 -24.57 -6.97
C GLN A 431 -6.95 -25.83 -6.44
N LEU A 432 -6.71 -25.89 -5.12
CA LEU A 432 -6.14 -27.07 -4.47
C LEU A 432 -7.04 -28.30 -4.55
N SER A 433 -8.37 -28.13 -4.47
CA SER A 433 -9.31 -29.25 -4.62
C SER A 433 -9.23 -29.87 -6.01
N GLN A 434 -9.06 -29.04 -7.05
CA GLN A 434 -8.88 -29.50 -8.41
C GLN A 434 -7.53 -30.19 -8.63
N GLN A 435 -6.45 -29.61 -8.09
CA GLN A 435 -5.10 -30.18 -8.20
C GLN A 435 -4.96 -31.52 -7.45
N ARG A 436 -5.62 -31.65 -6.29
CA ARG A 436 -5.52 -32.83 -5.41
C ARG A 436 -6.68 -33.80 -5.55
N HIS A 437 -7.69 -33.45 -6.35
CA HIS A 437 -8.96 -34.18 -6.45
C HIS A 437 -9.64 -34.41 -5.08
N ASP A 438 -9.64 -33.40 -4.22
CA ASP A 438 -10.18 -33.47 -2.84
C ASP A 438 -11.52 -32.74 -2.71
N GLY A 439 -12.62 -33.51 -2.65
CA GLY A 439 -13.97 -32.98 -2.47
C GLY A 439 -14.18 -32.20 -1.17
N ARG A 440 -13.43 -32.47 -0.10
CA ARG A 440 -13.55 -31.72 1.16
C ARG A 440 -13.04 -30.30 1.02
N LEU A 441 -11.97 -30.11 0.24
CA LEU A 441 -11.46 -28.76 -0.07
C LEU A 441 -12.44 -27.98 -0.94
N LEU A 442 -13.17 -28.66 -1.83
CA LEU A 442 -14.24 -28.04 -2.62
C LEU A 442 -15.39 -27.56 -1.71
N ASP A 443 -15.85 -28.40 -0.78
CA ASP A 443 -16.90 -28.03 0.17
C ASP A 443 -16.48 -26.86 1.09
N LEU A 444 -15.21 -26.85 1.50
CA LEU A 444 -14.62 -25.75 2.26
C LEU A 444 -14.58 -24.46 1.44
N ALA A 445 -14.19 -24.54 0.17
CA ALA A 445 -14.19 -23.40 -0.75
C ALA A 445 -15.59 -22.81 -0.93
N ILE A 446 -16.61 -23.65 -1.13
CA ILE A 446 -18.02 -23.23 -1.22
C ILE A 446 -18.44 -22.51 0.07
N THR A 447 -18.09 -23.07 1.23
CA THR A 447 -18.43 -22.47 2.54
C THR A 447 -17.80 -21.07 2.68
N GLN A 448 -16.52 -20.93 2.35
CA GLN A 448 -15.77 -19.68 2.44
C GLN A 448 -16.25 -18.63 1.42
N LEU A 449 -16.60 -19.04 0.21
CA LEU A 449 -17.13 -18.14 -0.80
C LEU A 449 -18.56 -17.68 -0.48
N ASN A 450 -19.37 -18.51 0.19
CA ASN A 450 -20.65 -18.07 0.75
C ASN A 450 -20.45 -17.06 1.89
N GLU A 451 -19.47 -17.27 2.78
CA GLU A 451 -19.10 -16.28 3.81
C GLU A 451 -18.64 -14.95 3.16
N ARG A 452 -17.89 -15.00 2.06
CA ARG A 452 -17.51 -13.82 1.26
C ARG A 452 -18.72 -13.03 0.80
N VAL A 453 -19.70 -13.68 0.17
CA VAL A 453 -20.96 -13.04 -0.29
C VAL A 453 -21.70 -12.44 0.91
N GLN A 454 -21.83 -13.24 1.98
CA GLN A 454 -22.21 -12.88 3.35
C GLN A 454 -21.75 -11.48 3.77
N LEU A 455 -20.43 -11.37 3.86
CA LEU A 455 -19.74 -10.18 4.34
C LEU A 455 -19.81 -9.02 3.35
N ALA A 456 -19.81 -9.28 2.04
CA ALA A 456 -19.89 -8.24 1.03
C ALA A 456 -21.24 -7.51 1.07
N GLN A 457 -22.34 -8.26 1.17
CA GLN A 457 -23.69 -7.71 1.32
C GLN A 457 -23.79 -6.82 2.55
N HIS A 458 -23.34 -7.33 3.70
CA HIS A 458 -23.33 -6.56 4.95
C HIS A 458 -22.50 -5.26 4.84
N LEU A 459 -21.32 -5.31 4.20
CA LEU A 459 -20.51 -4.11 3.96
C LEU A 459 -21.21 -3.07 3.07
N GLY A 460 -22.08 -3.52 2.15
CA GLY A 460 -22.92 -2.66 1.33
C GLY A 460 -24.03 -1.97 2.12
N GLU A 461 -24.65 -2.68 3.07
CA GLU A 461 -25.69 -2.15 3.96
C GLU A 461 -25.16 -1.02 4.85
N VAL A 462 -24.00 -1.22 5.48
CA VAL A 462 -23.37 -0.24 6.39
C VAL A 462 -22.51 0.81 5.65
N ALA A 463 -22.55 0.83 4.32
CA ALA A 463 -21.66 1.69 3.53
C ALA A 463 -21.88 3.19 3.77
N ALA A 464 -23.09 3.59 4.18
CA ALA A 464 -23.47 4.98 4.46
C ALA A 464 -23.01 5.50 5.82
N ASP A 465 -22.58 4.61 6.72
CA ASP A 465 -22.37 4.96 8.12
C ASP A 465 -21.21 5.95 8.28
N GLY A 466 -21.52 7.11 8.86
CA GLY A 466 -20.55 8.12 9.29
C GLY A 466 -19.74 8.77 8.18
N VAL A 467 -20.15 8.71 6.91
CA VAL A 467 -19.38 9.25 5.78
C VAL A 467 -20.21 10.07 4.79
N SER A 468 -19.52 10.85 3.96
CA SER A 468 -20.16 11.65 2.90
C SER A 468 -20.83 10.76 1.85
N PRO A 469 -21.85 11.27 1.11
CA PRO A 469 -22.52 10.53 0.05
C PRO A 469 -21.58 9.94 -1.01
N ALA A 470 -20.54 10.69 -1.39
CA ALA A 470 -19.53 10.23 -2.35
C ALA A 470 -18.71 9.04 -1.81
N LYS A 471 -18.32 9.07 -0.53
CA LYS A 471 -17.63 7.94 0.12
C LYS A 471 -18.56 6.74 0.30
N ALA A 472 -19.82 6.97 0.64
CA ALA A 472 -20.83 5.93 0.74
C ALA A 472 -21.04 5.22 -0.61
N ALA A 473 -21.15 5.98 -1.71
CA ALA A 473 -21.26 5.43 -3.06
C ALA A 473 -20.05 4.56 -3.42
N SER A 474 -18.83 5.06 -3.17
CA SER A 474 -17.60 4.30 -3.41
C SER A 474 -17.54 3.01 -2.57
N ARG A 475 -17.95 3.05 -1.29
CA ARG A 475 -18.03 1.86 -0.44
C ARG A 475 -19.04 0.84 -0.95
N ARG A 476 -20.21 1.29 -1.42
CA ARG A 476 -21.23 0.41 -2.02
C ARG A 476 -20.74 -0.23 -3.31
N GLN A 477 -20.14 0.54 -4.21
CA GLN A 477 -19.56 0.00 -5.44
C GLN A 477 -18.51 -1.09 -5.14
N LEU A 478 -17.66 -0.87 -4.15
CA LEU A 478 -16.69 -1.88 -3.71
C LEU A 478 -17.38 -3.14 -3.17
N ALA A 479 -18.40 -2.99 -2.34
CA ALA A 479 -19.17 -4.11 -1.79
C ALA A 479 -19.87 -4.93 -2.90
N VAL A 480 -20.53 -4.27 -3.84
CA VAL A 480 -21.19 -4.90 -5.00
C VAL A 480 -20.16 -5.63 -5.88
N THR A 481 -19.00 -5.02 -6.12
CA THR A 481 -17.90 -5.67 -6.86
C THR A 481 -17.46 -6.96 -6.16
N TRP A 482 -17.31 -6.91 -4.84
CA TRP A 482 -16.89 -8.05 -4.03
C TRP A 482 -17.92 -9.17 -3.97
N GLU A 483 -19.20 -8.82 -3.93
CA GLU A 483 -20.32 -9.75 -4.00
C GLU A 483 -20.37 -10.43 -5.38
N SER A 484 -20.29 -9.64 -6.46
CA SER A 484 -20.27 -10.16 -7.84
C SER A 484 -19.12 -11.14 -8.06
N ILE A 485 -17.90 -10.80 -7.62
CA ILE A 485 -16.74 -11.71 -7.67
C ILE A 485 -16.99 -12.99 -6.85
N GLY A 486 -17.59 -12.88 -5.66
CA GLY A 486 -17.93 -14.04 -4.83
C GLY A 486 -18.89 -14.99 -5.54
N GLN A 487 -19.94 -14.43 -6.15
CA GLN A 487 -20.94 -15.18 -6.92
C GLN A 487 -20.34 -15.86 -8.17
N SER A 488 -19.50 -15.14 -8.93
CA SER A 488 -18.76 -15.71 -10.07
C SER A 488 -17.83 -16.85 -9.66
N ARG A 489 -17.26 -16.82 -8.45
CA ARG A 489 -16.39 -17.89 -7.94
C ARG A 489 -17.19 -19.08 -7.40
N LEU A 490 -18.37 -18.84 -6.82
CA LEU A 490 -19.30 -19.91 -6.43
C LEU A 490 -19.77 -20.71 -7.64
N SER A 491 -20.01 -20.06 -8.79
CA SER A 491 -20.41 -20.78 -10.00
C SER A 491 -19.35 -21.78 -10.47
N LEU A 492 -18.06 -21.45 -10.32
CA LEU A 492 -16.96 -22.38 -10.59
C LEU A 492 -17.05 -23.63 -9.70
N CYS A 493 -17.28 -23.43 -8.41
CA CYS A 493 -17.38 -24.53 -7.45
C CYS A 493 -18.57 -25.44 -7.74
N PHE A 494 -19.74 -24.85 -8.01
CA PHE A 494 -20.95 -25.61 -8.33
C PHE A 494 -20.84 -26.38 -9.65
N ALA A 495 -20.17 -25.80 -10.65
CA ALA A 495 -19.90 -26.50 -11.91
C ALA A 495 -19.06 -27.77 -11.68
N VAL A 496 -18.01 -27.68 -10.87
CA VAL A 496 -17.16 -28.84 -10.51
C VAL A 496 -17.91 -29.86 -9.66
N GLN A 497 -18.80 -29.41 -8.79
CA GLN A 497 -19.69 -30.28 -8.01
C GLN A 497 -20.74 -31.00 -8.87
N GLY A 498 -20.89 -30.62 -10.14
CA GLY A 498 -21.93 -31.14 -11.04
C GLY A 498 -23.31 -30.51 -10.85
N ASN A 499 -23.44 -29.48 -10.00
CA ASN A 499 -24.68 -28.75 -9.79
C ASN A 499 -24.80 -27.60 -10.81
N THR A 500 -25.15 -27.94 -12.04
CA THR A 500 -25.20 -27.01 -13.17
C THR A 500 -26.20 -25.87 -12.95
N GLN A 501 -27.35 -26.14 -12.32
CA GLN A 501 -28.34 -25.09 -12.04
C GLN A 501 -27.82 -24.06 -11.04
N ALA A 502 -27.23 -24.51 -9.93
CA ALA A 502 -26.64 -23.58 -8.95
C ALA A 502 -25.48 -22.78 -9.55
N ALA A 503 -24.71 -23.37 -10.48
CA ALA A 503 -23.66 -22.66 -11.20
C ALA A 503 -24.23 -21.51 -12.06
N VAL A 504 -25.28 -21.79 -12.83
CA VAL A 504 -25.98 -20.79 -13.65
C VAL A 504 -26.61 -19.70 -12.78
N ASP A 505 -27.28 -20.06 -11.69
CA ASP A 505 -27.93 -19.11 -10.79
C ASP A 505 -26.92 -18.15 -10.14
N ALA A 506 -25.80 -18.68 -9.64
CA ALA A 506 -24.72 -17.88 -9.05
C ALA A 506 -24.07 -16.96 -10.09
N ALA A 507 -23.74 -17.48 -11.28
CA ALA A 507 -23.12 -16.66 -12.32
C ALA A 507 -24.07 -15.58 -12.87
N HIS A 508 -25.36 -15.87 -12.98
CA HIS A 508 -26.38 -14.90 -13.38
C HIS A 508 -26.57 -13.81 -12.31
N ALA A 509 -26.53 -14.16 -11.03
CA ALA A 509 -26.55 -13.18 -9.94
C ALA A 509 -25.33 -12.24 -10.01
N ALA A 510 -24.13 -12.79 -10.28
CA ALA A 510 -22.92 -12.00 -10.48
C ALA A 510 -23.07 -11.00 -11.64
N LEU A 511 -23.62 -11.45 -12.78
CA LEU A 511 -23.86 -10.60 -13.96
C LEU A 511 -24.87 -9.49 -13.66
N LYS A 512 -25.96 -9.77 -12.94
CA LYS A 512 -26.94 -8.74 -12.53
C LYS A 512 -26.29 -7.63 -11.70
N LEU A 513 -25.44 -8.01 -10.74
CA LEU A 513 -24.70 -7.04 -9.92
C LEU A 513 -23.75 -6.21 -10.80
N SER A 514 -23.06 -6.84 -11.75
CA SER A 514 -22.11 -6.16 -12.63
C SER A 514 -22.74 -5.06 -13.50
N HIS A 515 -24.02 -5.15 -13.87
CA HIS A 515 -24.72 -4.08 -14.60
C HIS A 515 -24.86 -2.77 -13.82
N THR A 516 -24.71 -2.81 -12.48
CA THR A 516 -24.71 -1.60 -11.64
C THR A 516 -23.32 -0.97 -11.49
N LEU A 517 -22.29 -1.64 -12.03
CA LEU A 517 -20.91 -1.19 -11.98
C LEU A 517 -20.51 -0.52 -13.30
N GLU A 518 -19.65 0.50 -13.20
CA GLU A 518 -19.13 1.24 -14.35
C GLU A 518 -17.86 0.60 -14.97
N ASP A 519 -17.42 -0.56 -14.46
CA ASP A 519 -16.19 -1.23 -14.88
C ASP A 519 -16.45 -2.26 -16.00
N PRO A 520 -15.98 -2.02 -17.24
CA PRO A 520 -16.16 -2.93 -18.36
C PRO A 520 -15.48 -4.29 -18.18
N ALA A 521 -14.35 -4.35 -17.46
CA ALA A 521 -13.62 -5.60 -17.25
C ALA A 521 -14.37 -6.51 -16.27
N VAL A 522 -14.95 -5.96 -15.20
CA VAL A 522 -15.80 -6.72 -14.28
C VAL A 522 -17.02 -7.29 -15.01
N MET A 523 -17.67 -6.49 -15.86
CA MET A 523 -18.81 -6.93 -16.66
C MET A 523 -18.43 -8.06 -17.64
N ALA A 524 -17.30 -7.92 -18.33
CA ALA A 524 -16.78 -8.94 -19.24
C ALA A 524 -16.48 -10.26 -18.51
N LEU A 525 -15.84 -10.20 -17.34
CA LEU A 525 -15.59 -11.40 -16.52
C LEU A 525 -16.88 -12.02 -15.98
N SER A 526 -17.86 -11.22 -15.56
CA SER A 526 -19.17 -11.76 -15.14
C SER A 526 -19.90 -12.45 -16.30
N ARG A 527 -19.81 -11.91 -17.53
CA ARG A 527 -20.33 -12.56 -18.75
C ARG A 527 -19.60 -13.85 -19.05
N PHE A 528 -18.27 -13.86 -18.93
CA PHE A 528 -17.46 -15.06 -19.10
C PHE A 528 -17.93 -16.17 -18.15
N PHE A 529 -18.04 -15.91 -16.85
CA PHE A 529 -18.47 -16.93 -15.89
C PHE A 529 -19.92 -17.39 -16.11
N TYR A 530 -20.80 -16.51 -16.58
CA TYR A 530 -22.17 -16.88 -16.93
C TYR A 530 -22.24 -17.74 -18.19
N GLY A 531 -21.54 -17.35 -19.26
CA GLY A 531 -21.42 -18.17 -20.47
C GLY A 531 -20.80 -19.53 -20.18
N ARG A 532 -19.76 -19.59 -19.34
CA ARG A 532 -19.13 -20.83 -18.90
C ARG A 532 -20.12 -21.74 -18.15
N ALA A 533 -20.94 -21.20 -17.26
CA ALA A 533 -21.98 -21.97 -16.57
C ALA A 533 -23.05 -22.52 -17.54
N LEU A 534 -23.43 -21.73 -18.55
CA LEU A 534 -24.36 -22.16 -19.62
C LEU A 534 -23.76 -23.28 -20.47
N LEU A 535 -22.45 -23.23 -20.79
CA LEU A 535 -21.76 -24.33 -21.47
C LEU A 535 -21.85 -25.63 -20.68
N PHE A 536 -21.62 -25.58 -19.36
CA PHE A 536 -21.76 -26.76 -18.50
C PHE A 536 -23.19 -27.31 -18.46
N GLN A 537 -24.20 -26.46 -18.69
CA GLN A 537 -25.59 -26.86 -18.83
C GLN A 537 -25.94 -27.37 -20.25
N GLY A 538 -25.05 -27.20 -21.23
CA GLY A 538 -25.24 -27.58 -22.64
C GLY A 538 -25.76 -26.46 -23.55
N GLY A 539 -25.93 -25.24 -23.04
CA GLY A 539 -26.41 -24.06 -23.79
C GLY A 539 -25.29 -23.36 -24.56
N VAL A 540 -24.83 -23.97 -25.66
CA VAL A 540 -23.70 -23.46 -26.45
C VAL A 540 -24.01 -22.11 -27.10
N GLU A 541 -25.20 -21.96 -27.69
CA GLU A 541 -25.58 -20.71 -28.38
C GLU A 541 -25.68 -19.53 -27.40
N GLU A 542 -26.32 -19.75 -26.24
CA GLU A 542 -26.46 -18.74 -25.20
C GLU A 542 -25.12 -18.37 -24.59
N ALA A 543 -24.22 -19.34 -24.41
CA ALA A 543 -22.86 -19.08 -23.95
C ALA A 543 -22.06 -18.23 -24.93
N MET A 544 -22.10 -18.57 -26.23
CA MET A 544 -21.43 -17.80 -27.28
C MET A 544 -21.95 -16.37 -27.36
N ALA A 545 -23.26 -16.16 -27.17
CA ALA A 545 -23.83 -14.83 -27.08
C ALA A 545 -23.28 -13.99 -25.90
N GLN A 546 -22.87 -14.64 -24.80
CA GLN A 546 -22.18 -13.94 -23.70
C GLN A 546 -20.73 -13.61 -24.04
N PHE A 547 -19.99 -14.56 -24.62
CA PHE A 547 -18.57 -14.39 -24.93
C PHE A 547 -18.32 -13.33 -26.00
N ASN A 548 -19.17 -13.30 -27.03
CA ASN A 548 -18.98 -12.50 -28.23
C ASN A 548 -19.70 -11.16 -28.21
N LEU A 549 -20.29 -10.74 -27.08
CA LEU A 549 -21.02 -9.47 -27.04
C LEU A 549 -20.04 -8.30 -27.28
N PRO A 550 -20.22 -7.50 -28.35
CA PRO A 550 -19.41 -6.31 -28.55
C PRO A 550 -19.72 -5.32 -27.42
N SER A 551 -18.72 -5.03 -26.61
CA SER A 551 -18.85 -4.12 -25.48
C SER A 551 -17.54 -3.35 -25.29
N ALA A 552 -17.50 -2.41 -24.34
CA ALA A 552 -16.28 -1.69 -24.01
C ALA A 552 -15.13 -2.62 -23.54
N CYS A 553 -15.38 -3.90 -23.27
CA CYS A 553 -14.36 -4.93 -23.04
C CYS A 553 -14.95 -6.32 -23.37
N SER A 554 -14.32 -7.12 -24.24
CA SER A 554 -14.74 -8.50 -24.50
C SER A 554 -14.23 -9.46 -23.42
N CYS A 555 -14.78 -10.68 -23.35
CA CYS A 555 -14.30 -11.71 -22.41
C CYS A 555 -12.82 -12.03 -22.66
N ALA A 556 -12.42 -12.20 -23.93
CA ALA A 556 -11.03 -12.44 -24.31
C ALA A 556 -10.11 -11.29 -23.91
N ILE A 557 -10.53 -10.03 -24.14
CA ILE A 557 -9.76 -8.85 -23.73
C ILE A 557 -9.58 -8.81 -22.21
N ALA A 558 -10.66 -9.05 -21.45
CA ALA A 558 -10.61 -9.01 -19.98
C ALA A 558 -9.61 -10.03 -19.41
N LEU A 559 -9.54 -11.23 -19.99
CA LEU A 559 -8.56 -12.24 -19.61
C LEU A 559 -7.13 -11.83 -20.01
N CYS A 560 -6.94 -11.25 -21.19
CA CYS A 560 -5.62 -10.81 -21.68
C CYS A 560 -5.07 -9.59 -20.92
N LYS A 561 -5.93 -8.81 -20.25
CA LYS A 561 -5.53 -7.66 -19.43
C LYS A 561 -4.81 -8.05 -18.13
N GLU A 562 -5.00 -9.26 -17.60
CA GLU A 562 -4.33 -9.75 -16.38
C GLU A 562 -3.76 -11.16 -16.63
N PRO A 563 -2.58 -11.27 -17.26
CA PRO A 563 -2.01 -12.57 -17.61
C PRO A 563 -1.72 -13.42 -16.39
N SER A 564 -2.25 -14.65 -16.32
CA SER A 564 -2.01 -15.58 -15.21
C SER A 564 -2.27 -17.02 -15.62
N SER A 565 -1.73 -17.97 -14.85
CA SER A 565 -1.98 -19.42 -15.04
C SER A 565 -3.46 -19.75 -15.23
N GLN A 566 -4.30 -19.17 -14.37
CA GLN A 566 -5.76 -19.30 -14.40
C GLN A 566 -6.38 -18.70 -15.67
N ASN A 567 -5.94 -17.51 -16.08
CA ASN A 567 -6.50 -16.85 -17.26
C ASN A 567 -6.05 -17.50 -18.57
N TYR A 568 -4.90 -18.18 -18.61
CA TYR A 568 -4.52 -19.02 -19.76
C TYR A 568 -5.51 -20.17 -19.96
N GLU A 569 -5.93 -20.83 -18.89
CA GLU A 569 -6.92 -21.92 -18.96
C GLU A 569 -8.27 -21.39 -19.44
N TYR A 570 -8.74 -20.27 -18.89
CA TYR A 570 -10.00 -19.63 -19.31
C TYR A 570 -9.97 -19.13 -20.75
N LEU A 571 -8.83 -18.58 -21.19
CA LEU A 571 -8.68 -18.14 -22.58
C LEU A 571 -8.67 -19.34 -23.53
N ARG A 572 -8.04 -20.46 -23.13
CA ARG A 572 -8.08 -21.72 -23.90
C ARG A 572 -9.51 -22.26 -24.02
N GLU A 573 -10.30 -22.22 -22.96
CA GLU A 573 -11.72 -22.60 -23.03
C GLU A 573 -12.49 -21.75 -24.07
N LEU A 574 -12.23 -20.43 -24.13
CA LEU A 574 -12.81 -19.55 -25.15
C LEU A 574 -12.36 -19.91 -26.57
N VAL A 575 -11.07 -20.22 -26.76
CA VAL A 575 -10.51 -20.68 -28.04
C VAL A 575 -11.14 -22.00 -28.48
N ASP A 576 -11.35 -22.93 -27.55
CA ASP A 576 -11.89 -24.27 -27.83
C ASP A 576 -13.36 -24.23 -28.25
N VAL A 577 -14.17 -23.33 -27.68
CA VAL A 577 -15.56 -23.12 -28.10
C VAL A 577 -15.71 -22.19 -29.30
N GLY A 578 -14.62 -21.59 -29.78
CA GLY A 578 -14.60 -20.71 -30.96
C GLY A 578 -15.05 -19.27 -30.70
N ALA A 579 -14.95 -18.76 -29.47
CA ALA A 579 -15.31 -17.38 -29.14
C ALA A 579 -14.44 -16.34 -29.86
N ASN A 580 -15.04 -15.25 -30.36
CA ASN A 580 -14.42 -14.24 -31.21
C ASN A 580 -13.22 -13.54 -30.54
N MET A 581 -12.03 -13.71 -31.12
CA MET A 581 -10.78 -13.13 -30.62
C MET A 581 -10.46 -11.75 -31.19
N ASP A 582 -11.19 -11.31 -32.22
CA ASP A 582 -10.96 -10.08 -32.98
C ASP A 582 -11.91 -8.93 -32.55
N LEU A 583 -12.58 -9.07 -31.41
CA LEU A 583 -13.36 -7.97 -30.84
C LEU A 583 -12.43 -6.88 -30.33
N VAL A 584 -12.84 -5.62 -30.52
CA VAL A 584 -12.13 -4.43 -30.03
C VAL A 584 -12.81 -3.84 -28.80
N ASP A 585 -12.02 -3.28 -27.88
CA ASP A 585 -12.52 -2.46 -26.79
C ASP A 585 -12.88 -1.03 -27.24
N ASN A 586 -13.30 -0.20 -26.29
CA ASN A 586 -13.63 1.21 -26.53
C ASN A 586 -12.44 2.06 -27.01
N GLN A 587 -11.22 1.56 -26.93
CA GLN A 587 -10.00 2.22 -27.42
C GLN A 587 -9.54 1.67 -28.77
N GLY A 588 -10.25 0.66 -29.32
CA GLY A 588 -9.89 0.02 -30.58
C GLY A 588 -8.84 -1.09 -30.43
N TYR A 589 -8.57 -1.56 -29.21
CA TYR A 589 -7.59 -2.63 -28.95
C TYR A 589 -8.27 -3.99 -28.81
N THR A 590 -7.66 -5.00 -29.41
CA THR A 590 -8.08 -6.41 -29.40
C THR A 590 -7.44 -7.19 -28.25
N ALA A 591 -7.85 -8.45 -28.07
CA ALA A 591 -7.17 -9.37 -27.16
C ALA A 591 -5.67 -9.53 -27.51
N LEU A 592 -5.34 -9.54 -28.81
CA LEU A 592 -3.96 -9.62 -29.29
C LEU A 592 -3.15 -8.40 -28.86
N ASP A 593 -3.70 -7.19 -29.01
CA ASP A 593 -3.04 -5.96 -28.56
C ASP A 593 -2.69 -6.02 -27.06
N HIS A 594 -3.65 -6.41 -26.21
CA HIS A 594 -3.41 -6.50 -24.77
C HIS A 594 -2.39 -7.58 -24.40
N SER A 595 -2.35 -8.72 -25.10
CA SER A 595 -1.30 -9.74 -24.90
C SER A 595 0.09 -9.22 -25.23
N VAL A 596 0.23 -8.45 -26.32
CA VAL A 596 1.49 -7.84 -26.76
C VAL A 596 1.93 -6.71 -25.81
N PHE A 597 0.98 -5.88 -25.35
CA PHE A 597 1.24 -4.81 -24.37
C PHE A 597 1.81 -5.40 -23.07
N ASN A 598 1.27 -6.52 -22.62
CA ASN A 598 1.75 -7.21 -21.43
C ASN A 598 3.04 -8.02 -21.66
N SER A 599 3.53 -8.12 -22.91
CA SER A 599 4.71 -8.92 -23.28
C SER A 599 4.54 -10.42 -22.96
N ASP A 600 3.33 -10.93 -23.04
CA ASP A 600 3.00 -12.32 -22.71
C ASP A 600 2.88 -13.17 -23.97
N ALA A 601 3.97 -13.84 -24.34
CA ALA A 601 4.02 -14.68 -25.53
C ALA A 601 3.03 -15.86 -25.49
N ALA A 602 2.76 -16.42 -24.30
CA ALA A 602 1.86 -17.55 -24.16
C ALA A 602 0.39 -17.15 -24.41
N MET A 603 -0.02 -15.97 -23.92
CA MET A 603 -1.32 -15.39 -24.26
C MET A 603 -1.39 -14.99 -25.73
N GLU A 604 -0.33 -14.39 -26.27
CA GLU A 604 -0.25 -14.03 -27.69
C GLU A 604 -0.50 -15.27 -28.57
N ASP A 605 0.17 -16.38 -28.26
CA ASP A 605 0.01 -17.65 -28.97
C ASP A 605 -1.42 -18.21 -28.90
N LEU A 606 -2.06 -18.16 -27.72
CA LEU A 606 -3.45 -18.62 -27.55
C LEU A 606 -4.44 -17.76 -28.36
N VAL A 607 -4.27 -16.44 -28.35
CA VAL A 607 -5.13 -15.53 -29.13
C VAL A 607 -4.97 -15.81 -30.63
N LEU A 608 -3.73 -15.98 -31.10
CA LEU A 608 -3.44 -16.29 -32.50
C LEU A 608 -3.98 -17.66 -32.91
N GLU A 609 -3.93 -18.65 -32.01
CA GLU A 609 -4.58 -19.95 -32.24
C GLU A 609 -6.09 -19.78 -32.44
N GLY A 610 -6.75 -19.01 -31.58
CA GLY A 610 -8.18 -18.71 -31.73
C GLY A 610 -8.51 -18.01 -33.06
N LEU A 611 -7.71 -17.03 -33.46
CA LEU A 611 -7.86 -16.34 -34.75
C LEU A 611 -7.67 -17.29 -35.95
N ARG A 612 -6.69 -18.20 -35.88
CA ARG A 612 -6.47 -19.24 -36.91
C ARG A 612 -7.67 -20.17 -37.02
N ARG A 613 -8.22 -20.63 -35.90
CA ARG A 613 -9.42 -21.49 -35.90
C ARG A 613 -10.65 -20.77 -36.50
N GLN A 614 -10.75 -19.46 -36.33
CA GLN A 614 -11.88 -18.65 -36.83
C GLN A 614 -11.79 -18.31 -38.31
N LEU A 615 -10.59 -17.93 -38.78
CA LEU A 615 -10.39 -17.37 -40.11
C LEU A 615 -9.73 -18.36 -41.08
N GLY A 616 -9.22 -19.48 -40.58
CA GLY A 616 -8.54 -20.54 -41.34
C GLY A 616 -7.05 -20.29 -41.57
N ASP A 617 -6.25 -21.36 -41.60
CA ASP A 617 -4.78 -21.30 -41.68
C ASP A 617 -4.23 -20.61 -42.94
N HIS A 618 -5.01 -20.60 -44.03
CA HIS A 618 -4.63 -19.97 -45.29
C HIS A 618 -4.42 -18.45 -45.20
N ARG A 619 -4.86 -17.79 -44.11
CA ARG A 619 -4.63 -16.36 -43.85
C ARG A 619 -3.37 -16.08 -43.00
N GLN A 620 -2.44 -17.03 -42.91
CA GLN A 620 -1.19 -16.90 -42.14
C GLN A 620 -0.43 -15.55 -42.30
N PRO A 621 -0.30 -14.97 -43.51
CA PRO A 621 0.35 -13.67 -43.68
C PRO A 621 -0.36 -12.51 -42.96
N GLU A 622 -1.68 -12.59 -42.80
CA GLU A 622 -2.48 -11.58 -42.11
C GLU A 622 -2.27 -11.63 -40.61
N PHE A 623 -2.12 -12.83 -40.01
CA PHE A 623 -1.81 -12.96 -38.58
C PHE A 623 -0.44 -12.37 -38.24
N ALA A 624 0.57 -12.61 -39.09
CA ALA A 624 1.89 -12.00 -38.93
C ALA A 624 1.81 -10.46 -39.02
N ARG A 625 0.96 -9.94 -39.92
CA ARG A 625 0.70 -8.50 -40.01
C ARG A 625 0.01 -7.96 -38.75
N LEU A 626 -1.00 -8.64 -38.20
CA LEU A 626 -1.69 -8.23 -36.98
C LEU A 626 -0.73 -8.19 -35.78
N GLN A 627 0.17 -9.16 -35.65
CA GLN A 627 1.22 -9.12 -34.61
C GLN A 627 2.15 -7.91 -34.78
N VAL A 628 2.56 -7.61 -36.02
CA VAL A 628 3.39 -6.42 -36.30
C VAL A 628 2.64 -5.13 -35.96
N GLU A 629 1.36 -5.02 -36.33
CA GLU A 629 0.53 -3.86 -35.99
C GLU A 629 0.33 -3.69 -34.48
N ALA A 630 0.10 -4.78 -33.73
CA ALA A 630 0.02 -4.76 -32.28
C ALA A 630 1.34 -4.32 -31.63
N LYS A 631 2.48 -4.81 -32.12
CA LYS A 631 3.83 -4.38 -31.68
C LYS A 631 4.09 -2.91 -31.99
N LEU A 632 3.65 -2.41 -33.14
CA LEU A 632 3.73 -0.99 -33.48
C LEU A 632 2.87 -0.14 -32.51
N ARG A 633 1.63 -0.54 -32.24
CA ARG A 633 0.74 0.15 -31.29
C ARG A 633 1.34 0.17 -29.88
N LYS A 634 1.99 -0.92 -29.46
CA LYS A 634 2.75 -0.96 -28.20
C LYS A 634 3.82 0.11 -28.18
N GLY A 635 4.69 0.15 -29.20
CA GLY A 635 5.74 1.15 -29.29
C GLY A 635 5.21 2.59 -29.30
N TYR A 636 4.10 2.85 -29.99
CA TYR A 636 3.43 4.15 -29.96
C TYR A 636 2.90 4.50 -28.57
N ARG A 637 2.25 3.55 -27.90
CA ARG A 637 1.75 3.74 -26.55
C ARG A 637 2.90 4.04 -25.58
N GLU A 638 3.98 3.25 -25.64
CA GLU A 638 5.17 3.44 -24.82
C GLU A 638 5.79 4.82 -25.05
N LEU A 639 6.03 5.19 -26.31
CA LEU A 639 6.58 6.49 -26.65
C LEU A 639 5.67 7.64 -26.17
N PHE A 640 4.41 7.66 -26.57
CA PHE A 640 3.54 8.80 -26.31
C PHE A 640 3.02 8.85 -24.87
N GLN A 641 2.55 7.73 -24.32
CA GLN A 641 1.95 7.70 -22.98
C GLN A 641 3.02 7.64 -21.88
N GLU A 642 4.09 6.87 -22.07
CA GLU A 642 5.11 6.71 -21.02
C GLU A 642 6.16 7.79 -21.05
N LYS A 643 6.71 8.09 -22.24
CA LYS A 643 7.85 8.99 -22.39
C LYS A 643 7.40 10.44 -22.54
N LEU A 644 6.54 10.73 -23.51
CA LEU A 644 6.23 12.11 -23.91
C LEU A 644 5.14 12.78 -23.06
N ARG A 645 3.98 12.15 -22.87
CA ARG A 645 2.86 12.67 -22.06
C ARG A 645 3.29 13.15 -20.66
N PRO A 646 4.24 12.51 -19.98
CA PRO A 646 4.58 12.91 -18.63
C PRO A 646 5.51 14.11 -18.57
N VAL A 647 6.33 14.30 -19.59
CA VAL A 647 7.05 15.56 -19.83
C VAL A 647 6.05 16.68 -20.15
N LEU A 648 4.99 16.38 -20.90
CA LEU A 648 3.89 17.33 -21.17
C LEU A 648 3.13 17.71 -19.89
N LEU A 649 2.85 16.75 -19.00
CA LEU A 649 2.05 16.97 -17.78
C LEU A 649 2.85 17.55 -16.60
N SER A 650 4.17 17.33 -16.55
CA SER A 650 5.01 17.72 -15.39
C SER A 650 5.44 19.19 -15.38
N ASN A 651 5.41 19.88 -16.52
CA ASN A 651 5.98 21.23 -16.66
C ASN A 651 5.00 22.39 -16.45
N GLY A 652 3.80 22.13 -15.91
CA GLY A 652 2.90 23.18 -15.41
C GLY A 652 2.48 24.26 -16.42
N GLY A 653 2.59 24.00 -17.73
CA GLY A 653 2.22 24.94 -18.79
C GLY A 653 3.35 25.83 -19.34
N ASP A 654 4.60 25.70 -18.89
CA ASP A 654 5.74 26.39 -19.54
C ASP A 654 6.12 25.65 -20.84
N ALA A 655 5.55 26.12 -21.96
CA ALA A 655 5.68 25.50 -23.28
C ALA A 655 7.14 25.38 -23.75
N THR A 656 8.02 26.30 -23.37
CA THR A 656 9.39 26.36 -23.90
C THR A 656 10.30 25.31 -23.26
N LYS A 657 10.19 25.12 -21.93
CA LYS A 657 10.88 24.04 -21.21
C LYS A 657 10.33 22.67 -21.60
N SER A 658 9.00 22.58 -21.73
CA SER A 658 8.32 21.36 -22.17
C SER A 658 8.82 20.89 -23.54
N LEU A 659 8.94 21.80 -24.52
CA LEU A 659 9.42 21.47 -25.86
C LEU A 659 10.87 20.97 -25.88
N ARG A 660 11.76 21.57 -25.08
CA ARG A 660 13.16 21.12 -25.02
C ARG A 660 13.28 19.73 -24.39
N SER A 661 12.60 19.50 -23.27
CA SER A 661 12.59 18.19 -22.60
C SER A 661 11.91 17.13 -23.47
N LEU A 662 10.87 17.50 -24.23
CA LEU A 662 10.21 16.58 -25.16
C LEU A 662 11.13 16.18 -26.31
N ARG A 663 11.84 17.13 -26.93
CA ARG A 663 12.82 16.83 -27.97
C ARG A 663 13.89 15.89 -27.45
N HIS A 664 14.45 16.18 -26.29
CA HIS A 664 15.47 15.31 -25.70
C HIS A 664 14.95 13.90 -25.40
N THR A 665 13.77 13.80 -24.78
CA THR A 665 13.15 12.49 -24.45
C THR A 665 12.80 11.70 -25.71
N TYR A 666 12.36 12.39 -26.77
CA TYR A 666 12.10 11.79 -28.07
C TYR A 666 13.39 11.32 -28.74
N ASP A 667 14.44 12.14 -28.74
CA ASP A 667 15.74 11.78 -29.31
C ASP A 667 16.32 10.54 -28.59
N GLU A 668 16.21 10.45 -27.26
CA GLU A 668 16.59 9.26 -26.49
C GLU A 668 15.75 8.03 -26.88
N SER A 669 14.45 8.19 -27.12
CA SER A 669 13.58 7.07 -27.52
C SER A 669 13.86 6.51 -28.93
N LEU A 670 14.55 7.29 -29.78
CA LEU A 670 14.96 6.86 -31.12
C LEU A 670 16.23 5.99 -31.10
N LEU A 671 17.00 6.03 -30.02
CA LEU A 671 18.23 5.25 -29.89
C LEU A 671 17.93 3.74 -29.96
N VAL A 672 18.78 3.00 -30.66
CA VAL A 672 18.64 1.54 -30.81
C VAL A 672 19.29 0.86 -29.61
N PRO A 673 18.59 -0.01 -28.85
CA PRO A 673 19.21 -0.76 -27.77
C PRO A 673 20.39 -1.59 -28.29
N LEU A 674 21.57 -1.39 -27.70
CA LEU A 674 22.76 -2.18 -27.99
C LEU A 674 23.35 -2.65 -26.67
N GLU A 675 23.37 -3.97 -26.47
CA GLU A 675 23.79 -4.56 -25.20
C GLU A 675 24.84 -5.64 -25.43
N ALA A 676 25.93 -5.62 -24.67
CA ALA A 676 26.89 -6.71 -24.63
C ALA A 676 26.83 -7.42 -23.27
N HIS A 677 26.73 -8.74 -23.30
CA HIS A 677 26.79 -9.60 -22.13
C HIS A 677 28.17 -10.24 -22.03
N ILE A 678 28.90 -9.94 -20.97
CA ILE A 678 30.29 -10.35 -20.81
C ILE A 678 30.58 -10.96 -19.44
N MET A 679 31.78 -11.51 -19.29
CA MET A 679 32.42 -11.86 -18.02
C MET A 679 33.78 -11.14 -18.01
N SER A 680 34.11 -10.37 -16.98
CA SER A 680 35.32 -9.53 -16.94
C SER A 680 36.63 -10.33 -17.16
N LYS A 681 36.67 -11.59 -16.71
CA LYS A 681 37.82 -12.50 -16.88
C LYS A 681 37.73 -13.45 -18.09
N CYS A 682 36.84 -13.17 -19.05
CA CYS A 682 36.70 -14.01 -20.25
C CYS A 682 37.55 -13.49 -21.44
N PRO A 683 38.36 -14.33 -22.10
CA PRO A 683 39.10 -13.93 -23.30
C PRO A 683 38.18 -13.55 -24.47
N ASP A 684 37.01 -14.18 -24.59
CA ASP A 684 36.04 -13.85 -25.63
C ASP A 684 35.40 -12.48 -25.40
N ALA A 685 35.27 -12.02 -24.14
CA ALA A 685 34.86 -10.65 -23.83
C ALA A 685 35.90 -9.64 -24.36
N ARG A 686 37.19 -9.89 -24.12
CA ARG A 686 38.28 -9.05 -24.65
C ARG A 686 38.21 -8.91 -26.17
N ASP A 687 38.09 -10.05 -26.87
CA ASP A 687 38.05 -10.06 -28.33
C ASP A 687 36.79 -9.39 -28.86
N CYS A 688 35.63 -9.66 -28.26
CA CYS A 688 34.36 -9.03 -28.59
C CYS A 688 34.40 -7.50 -28.43
N LEU A 689 34.94 -7.03 -27.30
CA LEU A 689 35.07 -5.60 -27.02
C LEU A 689 36.04 -4.92 -28.00
N ARG A 690 37.20 -5.53 -28.25
CA ARG A 690 38.23 -4.99 -29.15
C ARG A 690 37.81 -5.01 -30.62
N ASP A 691 37.27 -6.13 -31.09
CA ASP A 691 37.11 -6.40 -32.52
C ASP A 691 35.75 -5.94 -33.05
N MET A 692 34.75 -5.78 -32.18
CA MET A 692 33.39 -5.39 -32.56
C MET A 692 32.88 -4.18 -31.78
N VAL A 693 32.69 -4.30 -30.47
CA VAL A 693 31.91 -3.31 -29.70
C VAL A 693 32.54 -1.93 -29.72
N LEU A 694 33.83 -1.79 -29.35
CA LEU A 694 34.49 -0.48 -29.33
C LEU A 694 34.52 0.19 -30.72
N PRO A 695 34.97 -0.49 -31.79
CA PRO A 695 34.92 0.09 -33.13
C PRO A 695 33.53 0.52 -33.59
N VAL A 696 32.48 -0.21 -33.18
CA VAL A 696 31.08 0.16 -33.47
C VAL A 696 30.69 1.40 -32.67
N MET A 697 30.97 1.43 -31.36
CA MET A 697 30.67 2.57 -30.50
C MET A 697 31.36 3.86 -30.96
N MET A 698 32.60 3.77 -31.46
CA MET A 698 33.29 4.93 -32.06
C MET A 698 32.54 5.54 -33.26
N ARG A 699 31.71 4.76 -33.95
CA ARG A 699 31.02 5.17 -35.18
C ARG A 699 29.53 5.43 -35.00
N ALA A 700 28.92 4.85 -33.98
CA ALA A 700 27.47 4.80 -33.81
C ALA A 700 26.97 5.05 -32.39
N HIS A 701 27.82 5.51 -31.44
CA HIS A 701 27.40 5.78 -30.05
C HIS A 701 26.21 6.74 -29.91
N ASP A 702 26.03 7.66 -30.85
CA ASP A 702 24.97 8.66 -30.90
C ASP A 702 23.62 8.09 -31.39
N LYS A 703 23.60 6.82 -31.82
CA LYS A 703 22.42 6.14 -32.37
C LYS A 703 22.00 4.93 -31.56
N VAL A 704 22.70 4.64 -30.49
CA VAL A 704 22.46 3.46 -29.65
C VAL A 704 22.27 3.84 -28.18
N ASP A 705 21.39 3.11 -27.52
CA ASP A 705 21.30 3.07 -26.07
C ASP A 705 22.21 1.93 -25.60
N TRP A 706 23.41 2.30 -25.16
CA TRP A 706 24.48 1.34 -24.85
C TRP A 706 24.36 0.78 -23.43
N LYS A 707 24.45 -0.54 -23.32
CA LYS A 707 24.48 -1.24 -22.04
C LYS A 707 25.52 -2.35 -22.00
N LEU A 708 26.17 -2.49 -20.85
CA LEU A 708 27.04 -3.60 -20.53
C LEU A 708 26.41 -4.42 -19.39
N SER A 709 26.25 -5.72 -19.61
CA SER A 709 25.66 -6.65 -18.65
C SER A 709 26.55 -7.86 -18.44
N PHE A 710 26.38 -8.55 -17.31
CA PHE A 710 27.30 -9.61 -16.89
C PHE A 710 26.62 -10.98 -16.84
N VAL A 711 27.36 -12.02 -17.23
CA VAL A 711 26.93 -13.41 -17.15
C VAL A 711 27.35 -14.00 -15.79
N GLY A 712 26.41 -14.64 -15.09
CA GLY A 712 26.64 -15.30 -13.81
C GLY A 712 25.40 -16.08 -13.37
N THR A 713 25.42 -16.57 -12.13
CA THR A 713 24.29 -17.28 -11.52
C THR A 713 23.96 -16.66 -10.17
N PRO A 714 22.73 -16.16 -9.93
CA PRO A 714 22.34 -15.68 -8.60
C PRO A 714 22.34 -16.84 -7.58
N THR A 715 22.81 -16.57 -6.37
CA THR A 715 22.79 -17.53 -5.25
C THR A 715 21.60 -17.28 -4.31
N GLU A 716 21.28 -18.25 -3.45
CA GLU A 716 20.19 -18.17 -2.46
C GLU A 716 20.42 -17.09 -1.40
N ASP A 717 21.68 -16.84 -1.01
CA ASP A 717 22.08 -15.86 0.02
C ASP A 717 22.35 -14.45 -0.56
N ASP A 718 21.60 -14.04 -1.57
CA ASP A 718 21.73 -12.74 -2.24
C ASP A 718 23.09 -12.44 -2.93
N GLY A 719 24.00 -13.42 -3.00
CA GLY A 719 25.26 -13.35 -3.75
C GLY A 719 25.13 -13.74 -5.23
N VAL A 720 26.26 -13.76 -5.94
CA VAL A 720 26.36 -14.16 -7.35
C VAL A 720 27.58 -15.06 -7.56
N ASP A 721 27.39 -16.17 -8.25
CA ASP A 721 28.45 -17.06 -8.72
C ASP A 721 28.89 -16.68 -10.14
N CYS A 722 30.18 -16.39 -10.31
CA CYS A 722 30.81 -16.09 -11.59
C CYS A 722 31.67 -17.25 -12.06
N ARG A 723 31.74 -17.50 -13.38
CA ARG A 723 32.36 -18.72 -13.93
C ARG A 723 33.86 -18.83 -13.69
N HIS A 724 34.58 -17.70 -13.65
CA HIS A 724 36.01 -17.65 -13.36
C HIS A 724 36.31 -17.30 -11.89
N GLY A 725 35.32 -17.52 -11.01
CA GLY A 725 35.44 -17.39 -9.56
C GLY A 725 35.33 -15.96 -9.03
N PRO A 726 35.61 -15.76 -7.72
CA PRO A 726 35.33 -14.50 -7.03
C PRO A 726 36.05 -13.28 -7.60
N SER A 727 37.26 -13.49 -8.15
CA SER A 727 38.03 -12.41 -8.80
C SER A 727 37.30 -11.83 -10.02
N GLU A 728 36.52 -12.63 -10.73
CA GLU A 728 35.67 -12.16 -11.83
C GLU A 728 34.47 -11.38 -11.30
N CYS A 729 33.81 -11.87 -10.24
CA CYS A 729 32.69 -11.14 -9.65
C CYS A 729 33.11 -9.75 -9.20
N MET A 730 34.27 -9.63 -8.56
CA MET A 730 34.82 -8.32 -8.19
C MET A 730 35.09 -7.44 -9.42
N GLY A 731 35.66 -8.01 -10.49
CA GLY A 731 35.83 -7.32 -11.77
C GLY A 731 34.52 -6.81 -12.36
N ASN A 732 33.49 -7.66 -12.39
CA ASN A 732 32.16 -7.32 -12.89
C ASN A 732 31.54 -6.17 -12.06
N ILE A 733 31.69 -6.19 -10.73
CA ILE A 733 31.25 -5.11 -9.83
C ILE A 733 31.96 -3.80 -10.16
N ILE A 734 33.28 -3.83 -10.35
CA ILE A 734 34.08 -2.64 -10.67
C ILE A 734 33.64 -2.02 -12.00
N GLU A 735 33.43 -2.84 -13.04
CA GLU A 735 32.95 -2.38 -14.34
C GLU A 735 31.52 -1.80 -14.26
N LEU A 736 30.63 -2.42 -13.48
CA LEU A 736 29.28 -1.90 -13.23
C LEU A 736 29.29 -0.57 -12.47
N CYS A 737 30.14 -0.46 -11.45
CA CYS A 737 30.34 0.79 -10.72
C CYS A 737 30.87 1.89 -11.63
N ALA A 738 31.85 1.58 -12.49
CA ALA A 738 32.37 2.53 -13.47
C ALA A 738 31.27 3.01 -14.43
N ALA A 739 30.46 2.10 -14.99
CA ALA A 739 29.34 2.44 -15.86
C ALA A 739 28.25 3.27 -15.14
N LYS A 740 28.01 3.00 -13.86
CA LYS A 740 27.01 3.72 -13.05
C LYS A 740 27.44 5.15 -12.72
N LEU A 741 28.71 5.32 -12.34
CA LEU A 741 29.27 6.60 -11.92
C LEU A 741 29.64 7.49 -13.12
N TYR A 742 30.07 6.87 -14.22
CA TYR A 742 30.56 7.52 -15.43
C TYR A 742 29.79 6.99 -16.66
N PRO A 743 28.52 7.43 -16.86
CA PRO A 743 27.63 6.86 -17.87
C PRO A 743 28.04 7.16 -19.32
N ASP A 744 28.99 8.09 -19.55
CA ASP A 744 29.56 8.31 -20.89
C ASP A 744 30.34 7.05 -21.31
N PRO A 745 29.91 6.35 -22.39
CA PRO A 745 30.61 5.15 -22.85
C PRO A 745 32.07 5.41 -23.21
N LYS A 746 32.46 6.63 -23.60
CA LYS A 746 33.86 6.96 -23.87
C LYS A 746 34.76 6.78 -22.64
N ILE A 747 34.19 6.97 -21.46
CA ILE A 747 34.87 6.80 -20.17
C ILE A 747 34.73 5.36 -19.69
N SER A 748 33.49 4.91 -19.44
CA SER A 748 33.23 3.62 -18.81
C SER A 748 33.60 2.43 -19.69
N LEU A 749 33.22 2.43 -20.97
CA LEU A 749 33.60 1.34 -21.89
C LEU A 749 35.11 1.36 -22.21
N GLY A 750 35.71 2.55 -22.24
CA GLY A 750 37.16 2.71 -22.34
C GLY A 750 37.87 2.04 -21.18
N PHE A 751 37.46 2.36 -19.95
CA PHE A 751 37.97 1.75 -18.72
C PHE A 751 37.77 0.24 -18.70
N THR A 752 36.58 -0.26 -19.03
CA THR A 752 36.31 -1.70 -19.17
C THR A 752 37.29 -2.35 -20.12
N MET A 753 37.44 -1.83 -21.34
CA MET A 753 38.40 -2.39 -22.30
C MET A 753 39.83 -2.36 -21.75
N CYS A 754 40.25 -1.28 -21.08
CA CYS A 754 41.58 -1.17 -20.51
C CYS A 754 41.89 -2.33 -19.55
N ILE A 755 41.01 -2.61 -18.59
CA ILE A 755 41.22 -3.71 -17.65
C ILE A 755 41.03 -5.10 -18.30
N THR A 756 40.09 -5.24 -19.25
CA THR A 756 39.85 -6.49 -19.97
C THR A 756 41.04 -6.89 -20.87
N ARG A 757 41.92 -5.96 -21.27
CA ARG A 757 43.17 -6.31 -21.98
C ARG A 757 44.04 -7.26 -21.16
N SER A 758 44.10 -7.03 -19.85
CA SER A 758 44.81 -7.86 -18.86
C SER A 758 43.84 -8.67 -18.01
N TYR A 759 42.76 -9.20 -18.62
CA TYR A 759 41.64 -9.87 -17.93
C TYR A 759 42.04 -10.91 -16.87
N ARG A 760 43.22 -11.54 -16.99
CA ARG A 760 43.72 -12.52 -16.00
C ARG A 760 44.07 -11.88 -14.66
N GLU A 761 44.53 -10.64 -14.69
CA GLU A 761 45.00 -9.86 -13.55
C GLU A 761 43.85 -9.19 -12.79
N ILE A 762 42.65 -9.09 -13.36
CA ILE A 762 41.47 -8.54 -12.66
C ILE A 762 41.21 -9.34 -11.36
N PRO A 763 40.98 -8.70 -10.19
CA PRO A 763 40.86 -7.27 -9.92
C PRO A 763 42.12 -6.68 -9.27
N ASP A 764 43.31 -6.88 -9.84
CA ASP A 764 44.55 -6.33 -9.29
C ASP A 764 44.46 -4.79 -9.17
N GLN A 765 44.82 -4.29 -7.98
CA GLN A 765 44.65 -2.88 -7.65
C GLN A 765 45.49 -1.97 -8.56
N SER A 766 46.70 -2.40 -8.94
CA SER A 766 47.58 -1.60 -9.80
C SER A 766 47.04 -1.49 -11.22
N LEU A 767 46.42 -2.56 -11.73
CA LEU A 767 45.71 -2.54 -13.02
C LEU A 767 44.51 -1.60 -12.99
N ILE A 768 43.67 -1.70 -11.95
CA ILE A 768 42.46 -0.87 -11.81
C ILE A 768 42.84 0.61 -11.68
N GLU A 769 43.81 0.95 -10.83
CA GLU A 769 44.28 2.32 -10.64
C GLU A 769 44.84 2.93 -11.92
N ALA A 770 45.66 2.17 -12.65
CA ALA A 770 46.24 2.63 -13.91
C ALA A 770 45.16 2.91 -14.96
N CYS A 771 44.20 1.99 -15.13
CA CYS A 771 43.11 2.16 -16.08
C CYS A 771 42.12 3.25 -15.65
N ALA A 772 41.85 3.40 -14.35
CA ALA A 772 41.00 4.46 -13.83
C ALA A 772 41.62 5.83 -14.13
N LEU A 773 42.93 5.98 -13.91
CA LEU A 773 43.68 7.19 -14.23
C LEU A 773 43.65 7.49 -15.74
N GLU A 774 43.86 6.48 -16.60
CA GLU A 774 43.84 6.64 -18.06
C GLU A 774 42.51 7.19 -18.57
N HIS A 775 41.40 6.79 -17.95
CA HIS A 775 40.04 7.16 -18.37
C HIS A 775 39.39 8.25 -17.50
N ALA A 776 40.17 8.96 -16.67
CA ALA A 776 39.67 10.02 -15.80
C ALA A 776 38.56 9.59 -14.82
N ILE A 777 38.64 8.34 -14.34
CA ILE A 777 37.80 7.80 -13.27
C ILE A 777 38.49 8.04 -11.93
N ASP A 778 37.75 8.61 -10.97
CA ASP A 778 38.24 8.77 -9.61
C ASP A 778 38.19 7.42 -8.89
N ILE A 779 39.38 6.84 -8.67
CA ILE A 779 39.52 5.55 -8.01
C ILE A 779 38.90 5.52 -6.62
N LYS A 780 38.86 6.64 -5.90
CA LYS A 780 38.24 6.69 -4.57
C LYS A 780 36.73 6.51 -4.68
N VAL A 781 36.10 7.24 -5.59
CA VAL A 781 34.66 7.14 -5.85
C VAL A 781 34.29 5.77 -6.39
N LEU A 782 35.14 5.19 -7.24
CA LEU A 782 34.97 3.84 -7.77
C LEU A 782 35.03 2.78 -6.66
N ASN A 783 36.05 2.85 -5.81
CA ASN A 783 36.21 1.95 -4.67
C ASN A 783 35.04 2.11 -3.67
N GLU A 784 34.65 3.35 -3.36
CA GLU A 784 33.50 3.66 -2.52
C GLU A 784 32.20 3.02 -3.05
N CYS A 785 31.99 3.01 -4.38
CA CYS A 785 30.86 2.30 -4.98
C CYS A 785 30.96 0.78 -4.77
N ALA A 786 32.13 0.19 -5.00
CA ALA A 786 32.32 -1.25 -4.90
C ALA A 786 32.20 -1.78 -3.46
N VAL A 787 32.61 -0.99 -2.46
CA VAL A 787 32.57 -1.38 -1.03
C VAL A 787 31.43 -0.77 -0.24
N ARG A 788 30.55 0.02 -0.88
CA ARG A 788 29.41 0.67 -0.20
C ARG A 788 28.55 -0.38 0.49
N GLU A 789 28.13 -0.07 1.72
CA GLU A 789 27.30 -0.98 2.54
C GLU A 789 27.97 -2.36 2.71
N ASP A 790 29.25 -2.36 3.09
CA ASP A 790 30.10 -3.55 3.21
C ASP A 790 30.14 -4.42 1.93
N GLY A 791 29.98 -3.78 0.76
CA GLY A 791 29.96 -4.41 -0.56
C GLY A 791 28.56 -4.81 -1.06
N ALA A 792 27.52 -4.68 -0.23
CA ALA A 792 26.15 -5.06 -0.60
C ALA A 792 25.64 -4.29 -1.83
N TYR A 793 26.00 -3.00 -1.97
CA TYR A 793 25.60 -2.22 -3.13
C TYR A 793 26.21 -2.75 -4.43
N GLY A 794 27.50 -3.05 -4.43
CA GLY A 794 28.21 -3.59 -5.60
C GLY A 794 27.67 -4.97 -5.97
N VAL A 795 27.47 -5.85 -4.98
CA VAL A 795 26.86 -7.17 -5.19
C VAL A 795 25.43 -7.04 -5.73
N GLY A 796 24.65 -6.07 -5.25
CA GLY A 796 23.32 -5.76 -5.76
C GLY A 796 23.34 -5.36 -7.25
N LEU A 797 24.26 -4.46 -7.65
CA LEU A 797 24.44 -4.11 -9.06
C LEU A 797 24.78 -5.34 -9.92
N LEU A 798 25.66 -6.21 -9.43
CA LEU A 798 26.03 -7.44 -10.13
C LEU A 798 24.84 -8.39 -10.25
N ARG A 799 24.06 -8.57 -9.18
CA ARG A 799 22.87 -9.42 -9.15
C ARG A 799 21.80 -8.92 -10.12
N ASP A 800 21.54 -7.63 -10.16
CA ASP A 800 20.62 -7.01 -11.13
C ASP A 800 21.09 -7.27 -12.58
N SER A 801 22.39 -7.09 -12.83
CA SER A 801 22.99 -7.31 -14.15
C SER A 801 22.89 -8.77 -14.60
N VAL A 802 23.19 -9.72 -13.70
CA VAL A 802 23.10 -11.15 -13.96
C VAL A 802 21.66 -11.60 -14.15
N THR A 803 20.73 -11.09 -13.34
CA THR A 803 19.30 -11.39 -13.47
C THR A 803 18.79 -10.94 -14.84
N ARG A 804 19.15 -9.73 -15.28
CA ARG A 804 18.83 -9.25 -16.64
C ARG A 804 19.42 -10.16 -17.72
N THR A 805 20.67 -10.58 -17.59
CA THR A 805 21.30 -11.51 -18.54
C THR A 805 20.55 -12.85 -18.62
N ALA A 806 20.06 -13.35 -17.49
CA ALA A 806 19.24 -14.56 -17.42
C ALA A 806 17.85 -14.37 -18.06
N GLU A 807 17.16 -13.26 -17.77
CA GLU A 807 15.88 -12.89 -18.41
C GLU A 807 16.03 -12.73 -19.94
N ALA A 808 17.17 -12.24 -20.39
CA ALA A 808 17.53 -12.13 -21.79
C ALA A 808 17.81 -13.49 -22.46
N GLY A 809 17.86 -14.59 -21.69
CA GLY A 809 18.18 -15.94 -22.19
C GLY A 809 19.64 -16.12 -22.59
N VAL A 810 20.55 -15.28 -22.09
CA VAL A 810 21.96 -15.28 -22.48
C VAL A 810 22.79 -16.09 -21.49
N THR A 811 23.63 -16.99 -22.02
CA THR A 811 24.46 -17.91 -21.20
C THR A 811 25.95 -17.88 -21.56
N LEU A 812 26.35 -17.17 -22.61
CA LEU A 812 27.71 -17.13 -23.13
C LEU A 812 28.27 -15.71 -23.12
N SER A 813 29.54 -15.57 -22.76
CA SER A 813 30.32 -14.34 -22.90
C SER A 813 31.31 -14.56 -24.05
N CYS A 814 31.33 -13.75 -25.10
CA CYS A 814 30.55 -12.52 -25.30
C CYS A 814 29.29 -12.78 -26.12
N THR A 815 28.15 -12.24 -25.69
CA THR A 815 26.93 -12.18 -26.52
C THR A 815 26.55 -10.73 -26.77
N VAL A 816 26.53 -10.30 -28.04
CA VAL A 816 26.07 -8.97 -28.44
C VAL A 816 24.61 -9.06 -28.87
N ARG A 817 23.78 -8.16 -28.33
CA ARG A 817 22.36 -8.02 -28.67
C ARG A 817 22.12 -6.66 -29.31
N LEU A 818 21.30 -6.65 -30.35
CA LEU A 818 20.85 -5.45 -31.04
C LEU A 818 19.32 -5.45 -31.03
N ASP A 819 18.73 -4.40 -30.46
CA ASP A 819 17.27 -4.23 -30.39
C ASP A 819 16.58 -5.41 -29.70
N ASP A 820 17.14 -5.78 -28.53
CA ASP A 820 16.71 -6.88 -27.67
C ASP A 820 16.76 -8.29 -28.31
N GLU A 821 17.41 -8.44 -29.46
CA GLU A 821 17.65 -9.74 -30.11
C GLU A 821 19.14 -10.09 -30.14
N VAL A 822 19.49 -11.37 -30.04
CA VAL A 822 20.88 -11.84 -30.19
C VAL A 822 21.37 -11.51 -31.60
N TYR A 823 22.43 -10.69 -31.68
CA TYR A 823 23.03 -10.28 -32.93
C TYR A 823 24.21 -11.16 -33.32
N CYS A 824 25.11 -11.47 -32.38
CA CYS A 824 26.31 -12.25 -32.64
C CYS A 824 26.93 -12.73 -31.32
N ILE A 825 27.49 -13.94 -31.31
CA ILE A 825 28.12 -14.56 -30.14
C ILE A 825 29.59 -14.84 -30.45
N ARG A 826 30.49 -14.47 -29.53
CA ARG A 826 31.90 -14.83 -29.54
C ARG A 826 32.12 -15.94 -28.52
N ASP A 827 32.52 -17.12 -28.97
CA ASP A 827 32.79 -18.26 -28.10
C ASP A 827 33.99 -19.05 -28.64
N GLY A 828 34.95 -19.37 -27.77
CA GLY A 828 36.13 -20.15 -28.14
C GLY A 828 37.01 -19.50 -29.21
N GLY A 829 36.99 -18.17 -29.32
CA GLY A 829 37.72 -17.46 -30.37
C GLY A 829 37.07 -17.53 -31.76
N GLU A 830 35.82 -17.97 -31.87
CA GLU A 830 35.02 -17.98 -33.11
C GLU A 830 33.74 -17.14 -32.97
N TRP A 831 33.28 -16.56 -34.08
CA TRP A 831 32.01 -15.81 -34.13
C TRP A 831 30.91 -16.74 -34.64
N THR A 832 29.81 -16.87 -33.88
CA THR A 832 28.67 -17.74 -34.18
C THR A 832 27.35 -17.00 -33.99
N GLN A 833 26.29 -17.48 -34.65
CA GLN A 833 24.96 -16.86 -34.60
C GLN A 833 24.95 -15.38 -35.05
N CYS A 834 25.71 -15.07 -36.11
CA CYS A 834 25.82 -13.72 -36.66
C CYS A 834 25.12 -13.65 -38.04
N PRO A 835 23.77 -13.61 -38.10
CA PRO A 835 23.00 -13.75 -39.34
C PRO A 835 23.33 -12.69 -40.40
N PHE A 836 23.88 -11.55 -39.98
CA PHE A 836 24.26 -10.45 -40.86
C PHE A 836 25.77 -10.22 -40.94
N GLY A 837 26.58 -11.13 -40.39
CA GLY A 837 28.04 -10.99 -40.31
C GLY A 837 28.52 -10.51 -38.94
N ALA A 838 29.80 -10.76 -38.66
CA ALA A 838 30.48 -10.38 -37.41
C ALA A 838 31.41 -9.16 -37.59
N GLY A 839 31.35 -8.48 -38.74
CA GLY A 839 32.18 -7.32 -39.00
C GLY A 839 31.64 -6.05 -38.34
N VAL A 840 32.54 -5.13 -38.01
CA VAL A 840 32.19 -3.79 -37.50
C VAL A 840 31.22 -3.06 -38.45
N ASN A 841 31.46 -3.15 -39.77
CA ASN A 841 30.57 -2.54 -40.76
C ASN A 841 29.18 -3.16 -40.76
N ASP A 842 29.07 -4.46 -40.54
CA ASP A 842 27.80 -5.19 -40.56
C ASP A 842 26.89 -4.73 -39.42
N LEU A 843 27.46 -4.62 -38.21
CA LEU A 843 26.72 -4.14 -37.04
C LEU A 843 26.37 -2.65 -37.15
N VAL A 844 27.28 -1.82 -37.66
CA VAL A 844 26.97 -0.39 -37.93
C VAL A 844 25.81 -0.27 -38.94
N ILE A 845 25.82 -1.03 -40.03
CA ILE A 845 24.72 -1.02 -41.01
C ILE A 845 23.41 -1.48 -40.37
N ALA A 846 23.44 -2.51 -39.53
CA ALA A 846 22.27 -3.00 -38.81
C ALA A 846 21.70 -1.95 -37.85
N ILE A 847 22.57 -1.26 -37.09
CA ILE A 847 22.20 -0.13 -36.22
C ILE A 847 21.58 0.99 -37.04
N GLU A 848 22.24 1.43 -38.12
CA GLU A 848 21.74 2.51 -38.99
C GLU A 848 20.39 2.18 -39.62
N LYS A 849 20.16 0.92 -39.97
CA LYS A 849 18.88 0.46 -40.51
C LYS A 849 17.79 0.56 -39.45
N LYS A 850 18.03 0.02 -38.24
CA LYS A 850 17.05 0.06 -37.15
C LYS A 850 16.79 1.49 -36.66
N TYR A 851 17.82 2.30 -36.54
CA TYR A 851 17.72 3.71 -36.17
C TYR A 851 16.88 4.49 -37.19
N ARG A 852 17.14 4.29 -38.49
CA ARG A 852 16.31 4.89 -39.56
C ARG A 852 14.89 4.37 -39.54
N GLN A 853 14.66 3.08 -39.29
CA GLN A 853 13.30 2.53 -39.18
C GLN A 853 12.53 3.19 -38.03
N ARG A 854 13.17 3.36 -36.86
CA ARG A 854 12.59 4.08 -35.71
C ARG A 854 12.31 5.54 -36.07
N ALA A 855 13.23 6.21 -36.75
CA ALA A 855 13.07 7.60 -37.17
C ALA A 855 11.97 7.79 -38.25
N VAL A 856 11.89 6.90 -39.25
CA VAL A 856 10.89 6.92 -40.32
C VAL A 856 9.51 6.58 -39.77
N ALA A 857 9.38 5.54 -38.95
CA ALA A 857 8.11 5.23 -38.27
C ALA A 857 7.60 6.44 -37.47
N ALA A 858 8.51 7.21 -36.88
CA ALA A 858 8.18 8.41 -36.15
C ALA A 858 8.00 9.67 -37.03
N ALA A 859 8.35 9.61 -38.32
CA ALA A 859 8.09 10.63 -39.34
C ALA A 859 6.78 10.37 -40.09
N ASP A 860 6.49 9.13 -40.48
CA ASP A 860 5.23 8.72 -41.11
C ASP A 860 4.01 9.00 -40.21
N ALA A 861 4.20 8.92 -38.88
CA ALA A 861 3.20 9.34 -37.90
C ALA A 861 2.81 10.83 -37.99
N ARG A 862 3.56 11.67 -38.72
CA ARG A 862 3.30 13.10 -38.93
C ARG A 862 2.50 13.39 -40.19
N GLY A 863 2.26 12.40 -41.05
CA GLY A 863 1.61 12.61 -42.36
C GLY A 863 2.47 13.45 -43.32
N GLU A 864 3.78 13.48 -43.13
CA GLU A 864 4.72 14.10 -44.07
C GLU A 864 5.21 13.01 -45.04
N ASP A 865 4.76 13.06 -46.31
CA ASP A 865 5.33 12.23 -47.37
C ASP A 865 6.84 12.49 -47.47
N VAL A 866 7.65 11.50 -47.12
CA VAL A 866 9.11 11.57 -47.25
C VAL A 866 9.49 11.34 -48.72
N VAL A 867 9.93 12.40 -49.40
CA VAL A 867 10.53 12.36 -50.76
C VAL A 867 11.97 11.88 -50.70
#